data_AF-G5JRR2-F1
#
_entry.id   AF-G5JRR2-F1
#
_cell.length_a   1.000
_cell.length_b   1.000
_cell.length_c   1.000
_cell.angle_alpha   90.00
_cell.angle_beta   90.00
_cell.angle_gamma   90.00
#
_symmetry.space_group_name_H-M   'P 1'
#
loop_
_entity.id
_entity.type
_entity.pdbx_description
1 polymer ?
#
loop_
_entity_poly.entity_id
_entity_poly.type
_entity_poly.pdbx_seq_one_letter_code
_entity_poly.pdbx_strand_id
1 'polypeptide(L)'
;MATTVQAVGKDIPSSGYYTYPERTEVKNSPSASAPLAFYANAGDRVYYDQVLTQDGYQWLSYKSYSGIRRYANIAKLEVKEVPAPSVPKTQSGTGGKDIPSSGYYTYPERTEVKNSPSASAPLAFYANAGDRVYYDQVLTQDGYQWLSYKSYSSIRRYANIAKLEVKEVPAPKTDDQSAGDSETTFPTLQRYTFDREVAVKNEARAAAKTEFTFTKGEGVNYDKELKADGYKWISYVSYSGIRRYVMLDKLPNSQPSESKLTGQISVENQTNQGFDVRISNVSDSKGILAVKVPIWTDRNDQDDIIWYDGVKQGDGTYKVAVKLSDHKNETGTYNIHLYYVETDGAMKGVAAQQVKVAEPQVTRTGTLSFSNKDNGDFDVIVSTVTDSQGLKAVKVPVWTDRNDQDDIIWYDGIKQADGTYKVTVRVSDHKNETGLYNVHLYYLENDGKLVGITGQQHRSEAKKMDKRVTGTLAIQNQTSDGFDVLITNVSNSNGIVAVKVPVWTSNRDQDDIIWYDANKQADNSYKVTVKLSEHQYETGTYMIHLYYVDNNNQLVGVTGTTYEVPAHENKEQVTVTSTYKGTGNYLITAHNVPSDGDILVAVWSDTHDQDDIIWYEMDRSNLEASLQVNTQNHNGTGTYHAHVYQRLGDKMTALSGYDFQVNKSNYDTPYYNQRDDRWSGLKYGRGYLGPTGCVPTDLAMVISSLKGQEVTPNQVADYLYNNTNEFNKNFDGTSGQGILQAASHWGLVATPLGSLGQVQTALSQGYHVLAAVQNSVFVRNGSHELVLKGYNNGSTHVSDPYTSELSGWYSVSQLWNEQSHDPIDTSGIGAPFIKITDA
;
A
#
# COMPACT_ATOMS: atom_id res chain seq x y z
N MET A 1 -29.02 -3.64 -14.12
CA MET A 1 -28.95 -3.17 -12.72
C MET A 1 -27.80 -3.89 -12.06
N ALA A 2 -27.19 -3.33 -11.01
CA ALA A 2 -26.10 -3.98 -10.32
C ALA A 2 -26.62 -5.20 -9.55
N THR A 3 -26.01 -6.37 -9.80
CA THR A 3 -25.96 -7.44 -8.80
C THR A 3 -25.31 -6.84 -7.56
N THR A 4 -25.99 -6.80 -6.42
CA THR A 4 -25.36 -6.39 -5.16
C THR A 4 -24.46 -7.52 -4.69
N VAL A 5 -23.24 -7.54 -5.23
CA VAL A 5 -22.18 -8.46 -4.84
C VAL A 5 -21.78 -8.12 -3.42
N GLN A 6 -22.25 -8.91 -2.45
CA GLN A 6 -21.68 -8.91 -1.11
C GLN A 6 -20.40 -9.76 -1.16
N ALA A 7 -19.27 -9.06 -1.22
CA ALA A 7 -17.94 -9.63 -1.16
C ALA A 7 -17.67 -10.04 0.30
N VAL A 8 -17.69 -11.35 0.59
CA VAL A 8 -17.51 -11.86 1.96
C VAL A 8 -16.04 -12.15 2.22
N GLY A 9 -15.49 -11.54 3.27
CA GLY A 9 -14.14 -11.79 3.78
C GLY A 9 -14.14 -12.69 5.02
N LYS A 10 -12.98 -12.84 5.67
CA LYS A 10 -12.90 -13.39 7.02
C LYS A 10 -13.61 -12.46 8.00
N ASP A 11 -14.42 -13.05 8.87
CA ASP A 11 -15.06 -12.36 9.99
C ASP A 11 -14.03 -12.17 11.11
N ILE A 12 -13.51 -10.94 11.21
CA ILE A 12 -12.53 -10.53 12.21
C ILE A 12 -12.88 -9.11 12.70
N PRO A 13 -12.47 -8.74 13.93
CA PRO A 13 -12.64 -7.38 14.44
C PRO A 13 -12.05 -6.31 13.52
N SER A 14 -12.49 -5.06 13.66
CA SER A 14 -11.95 -3.92 12.87
C SER A 14 -10.51 -3.53 13.24
N SER A 15 -10.07 -3.92 14.43
CA SER A 15 -8.72 -3.72 14.98
C SER A 15 -8.41 -4.79 16.04
N GLY A 16 -7.13 -5.06 16.30
CA GLY A 16 -6.68 -6.00 17.33
C GLY A 16 -5.38 -6.73 16.97
N TYR A 17 -5.08 -7.83 17.63
CA TYR A 17 -3.97 -8.71 17.25
C TYR A 17 -4.41 -9.75 16.21
N TYR A 18 -3.57 -9.96 15.18
CA TYR A 18 -3.69 -11.04 14.21
C TYR A 18 -2.39 -11.85 14.18
N THR A 19 -2.48 -13.16 14.37
CA THR A 19 -1.38 -14.09 14.14
C THR A 19 -1.51 -14.65 12.74
N TYR A 20 -0.47 -14.54 11.92
CA TYR A 20 -0.48 -15.05 10.55
C TYR A 20 -0.49 -16.59 10.58
N PRO A 21 -1.53 -17.27 10.03
CA PRO A 21 -1.61 -18.73 10.05
C PRO A 21 -0.68 -19.38 9.01
N GLU A 22 -0.25 -18.61 8.01
CA GLU A 22 0.60 -19.04 6.91
C GLU A 22 1.48 -17.87 6.44
N ARG A 23 2.51 -18.15 5.63
CA ARG A 23 3.41 -17.12 5.11
C ARG A 23 2.64 -16.14 4.22
N THR A 24 2.52 -14.90 4.68
CA THR A 24 1.60 -13.88 4.13
C THR A 24 2.37 -12.72 3.50
N GLU A 25 1.94 -12.27 2.31
CA GLU A 25 2.51 -11.08 1.66
C GLU A 25 2.11 -9.79 2.41
N VAL A 26 3.12 -8.98 2.76
CA VAL A 26 2.95 -7.64 3.31
C VAL A 26 3.42 -6.61 2.29
N LYS A 27 2.60 -5.59 2.04
CA LYS A 27 2.80 -4.57 0.99
C LYS A 27 2.70 -3.15 1.57
N ASN A 28 3.19 -2.15 0.84
CA ASN A 28 3.15 -0.73 1.24
C ASN A 28 1.85 -0.01 0.86
N SER A 29 0.98 -0.68 0.10
CA SER A 29 -0.40 -0.28 -0.17
C SER A 29 -1.26 -1.54 -0.31
N PRO A 30 -2.58 -1.48 -0.04
CA PRO A 30 -3.45 -2.64 -0.07
C PRO A 30 -3.89 -2.96 -1.51
N SER A 31 -2.93 -3.26 -2.38
CA SER A 31 -3.19 -3.67 -3.76
C SER A 31 -2.50 -4.99 -4.05
N ALA A 32 -3.18 -5.88 -4.77
CA ALA A 32 -2.61 -7.14 -5.21
C ALA A 32 -1.36 -6.91 -6.07
N SER A 33 -1.39 -5.87 -6.90
CA SER A 33 -0.28 -5.43 -7.76
C SER A 33 0.80 -4.60 -7.07
N ALA A 34 0.63 -4.20 -5.81
CA ALA A 34 1.65 -3.44 -5.11
C ALA A 34 2.92 -4.28 -4.92
N PRO A 35 4.13 -3.68 -5.04
CA PRO A 35 5.37 -4.36 -4.73
C PRO A 35 5.33 -4.99 -3.35
N LEU A 36 5.80 -6.23 -3.27
CA LEU A 36 6.01 -6.92 -2.00
C LEU A 36 6.98 -6.08 -1.16
N ALA A 37 6.60 -5.76 0.08
CA ALA A 37 7.49 -5.09 1.02
C ALA A 37 8.33 -6.14 1.78
N PHE A 38 7.66 -7.19 2.28
CA PHE A 38 8.27 -8.37 2.90
C PHE A 38 7.20 -9.48 3.07
N TYR A 39 7.61 -10.66 3.52
CA TYR A 39 6.69 -11.70 3.99
C TYR A 39 6.63 -11.71 5.51
N ALA A 40 5.43 -11.75 6.08
CA ALA A 40 5.24 -12.26 7.43
C ALA A 40 5.20 -13.80 7.37
N ASN A 41 5.78 -14.48 8.35
CA ASN A 41 5.82 -15.94 8.43
C ASN A 41 4.63 -16.48 9.24
N ALA A 42 4.38 -17.79 9.12
CA ALA A 42 3.39 -18.45 9.95
C ALA A 42 3.82 -18.38 11.43
N GLY A 43 2.93 -17.88 12.30
CA GLY A 43 3.21 -17.64 13.72
C GLY A 43 3.59 -16.19 14.07
N ASP A 44 3.99 -15.37 13.09
CA ASP A 44 4.24 -13.94 13.34
C ASP A 44 2.94 -13.25 13.80
N ARG A 45 3.00 -12.35 14.79
CA ARG A 45 1.85 -11.60 15.31
C ARG A 45 1.96 -10.12 15.00
N VAL A 46 0.85 -9.48 14.68
CA VAL A 46 0.77 -8.04 14.41
C VAL A 46 -0.44 -7.41 15.09
N TYR A 47 -0.30 -6.18 15.60
CA TYR A 47 -1.45 -5.35 15.97
C TYR A 47 -1.89 -4.52 14.76
N TYR A 48 -3.12 -4.71 14.30
CA TYR A 48 -3.72 -3.97 13.19
C TYR A 48 -4.79 -3.00 13.68
N ASP A 49 -4.87 -1.84 13.03
CA ASP A 49 -5.78 -0.76 13.41
C ASP A 49 -6.93 -0.54 12.42
N GLN A 50 -6.89 -1.19 11.24
CA GLN A 50 -7.99 -1.17 10.27
C GLN A 50 -8.06 -2.48 9.48
N VAL A 51 -9.27 -2.88 9.09
CA VAL A 51 -9.54 -3.91 8.06
C VAL A 51 -10.25 -3.25 6.89
N LEU A 52 -9.83 -3.56 5.66
CA LEU A 52 -10.37 -2.94 4.44
C LEU A 52 -10.40 -3.91 3.25
N THR A 53 -11.14 -3.57 2.20
CA THR A 53 -11.29 -4.40 0.99
C THR A 53 -10.84 -3.64 -0.26
N GLN A 54 -9.94 -4.24 -1.03
CA GLN A 54 -9.38 -3.68 -2.26
C GLN A 54 -8.82 -4.80 -3.17
N ASP A 55 -8.89 -4.62 -4.49
CA ASP A 55 -8.46 -5.58 -5.52
C ASP A 55 -9.08 -7.00 -5.42
N GLY A 56 -10.25 -7.13 -4.78
CA GLY A 56 -10.90 -8.43 -4.53
C GLY A 56 -10.31 -9.21 -3.36
N TYR A 57 -9.52 -8.54 -2.50
CA TYR A 57 -8.94 -9.10 -1.28
C TYR A 57 -9.29 -8.25 -0.06
N GLN A 58 -9.26 -8.89 1.12
CA GLN A 58 -9.37 -8.26 2.42
C GLN A 58 -7.97 -8.06 3.00
N TRP A 59 -7.69 -6.86 3.49
CA TRP A 59 -6.38 -6.44 3.95
C TRP A 59 -6.44 -5.97 5.41
N LEU A 60 -5.45 -6.39 6.20
CA LEU A 60 -5.12 -5.75 7.49
C LEU A 60 -4.21 -4.56 7.24
N SER A 61 -4.49 -3.43 7.88
CA SER A 61 -3.62 -2.25 7.91
C SER A 61 -3.00 -2.09 9.30
N TYR A 62 -1.70 -1.81 9.36
CA TYR A 62 -0.97 -1.56 10.61
C TYR A 62 0.23 -0.64 10.40
N LYS A 63 0.80 -0.09 11.48
CA LYS A 63 2.14 0.53 11.46
C LYS A 63 3.18 -0.54 11.82
N SER A 64 4.18 -0.77 10.96
CA SER A 64 5.34 -1.59 11.32
C SER A 64 6.23 -0.87 12.35
N TYR A 65 7.14 -1.60 13.02
CA TYR A 65 8.11 -1.05 13.99
C TYR A 65 8.85 0.22 13.51
N SER A 66 9.13 0.33 12.21
CA SER A 66 9.73 1.54 11.59
C SER A 66 8.74 2.69 11.30
N GLY A 67 7.55 2.69 11.90
CA GLY A 67 6.49 3.70 11.74
C GLY A 67 5.73 3.68 10.41
N ILE A 68 6.24 2.99 9.39
CA ILE A 68 5.65 2.89 8.04
C ILE A 68 4.35 2.08 8.09
N ARG A 69 3.28 2.57 7.42
CA ARG A 69 2.02 1.83 7.28
C ARG A 69 2.15 0.68 6.27
N ARG A 70 1.70 -0.51 6.65
CA ARG A 70 1.78 -1.75 5.89
C ARG A 70 0.40 -2.38 5.76
N TYR A 71 0.25 -3.21 4.73
CA TYR A 71 -0.99 -3.89 4.39
C TYR A 71 -0.74 -5.36 4.12
N ALA A 72 -1.40 -6.26 4.86
CA ALA A 72 -1.25 -7.70 4.69
C ALA A 72 -2.55 -8.34 4.16
N ASN A 73 -2.43 -9.16 3.13
CA ASN A 73 -3.58 -9.84 2.50
C ASN A 73 -3.99 -11.05 3.34
N ILE A 74 -5.23 -11.06 3.87
CA ILE A 74 -5.70 -12.13 4.75
C ILE A 74 -6.80 -13.02 4.17
N ALA A 75 -7.47 -12.58 3.10
CA ALA A 75 -8.52 -13.36 2.43
C ALA A 75 -8.76 -12.85 1.01
N LYS A 76 -9.06 -13.75 0.07
CA LYS A 76 -9.69 -13.40 -1.21
C LYS A 76 -11.20 -13.37 -1.01
N LEU A 77 -11.88 -12.36 -1.56
CA LEU A 77 -13.30 -12.16 -1.36
C LEU A 77 -14.13 -13.03 -2.30
N GLU A 78 -15.08 -13.79 -1.76
CA GLU A 78 -16.02 -14.60 -2.54
C GLU A 78 -17.36 -13.89 -2.78
N VAL A 79 -18.04 -14.27 -3.86
CA VAL A 79 -19.27 -13.63 -4.36
C VAL A 79 -20.42 -14.63 -4.37
N LYS A 80 -21.55 -14.28 -3.75
CA LYS A 80 -22.82 -15.02 -3.83
C LYS A 80 -23.94 -14.13 -4.40
N GLU A 81 -24.79 -14.70 -5.27
CA GLU A 81 -25.91 -14.00 -5.92
C GLU A 81 -27.27 -14.38 -5.32
N VAL A 82 -28.20 -13.41 -5.27
CA VAL A 82 -29.62 -13.58 -4.90
C VAL A 82 -30.50 -12.68 -5.81
N PRO A 83 -31.66 -13.13 -6.33
CA PRO A 83 -32.35 -12.45 -7.44
C PRO A 83 -33.47 -11.46 -7.06
N ALA A 84 -33.69 -10.43 -7.89
CA ALA A 84 -34.82 -9.48 -7.82
C ALA A 84 -35.16 -8.87 -9.23
N PRO A 85 -36.36 -8.27 -9.45
CA PRO A 85 -36.98 -8.13 -10.80
C PRO A 85 -36.77 -6.79 -11.58
N SER A 86 -37.27 -6.73 -12.82
CA SER A 86 -37.12 -5.68 -13.86
C SER A 86 -38.18 -4.55 -13.79
N VAL A 87 -38.29 -3.50 -14.64
CA VAL A 87 -37.89 -3.13 -16.04
C VAL A 87 -37.69 -1.56 -16.12
N PRO A 88 -37.62 -0.77 -17.24
CA PRO A 88 -37.60 -1.02 -18.70
C PRO A 88 -36.34 -0.41 -19.42
N LYS A 89 -36.51 0.49 -20.43
CA LYS A 89 -35.46 1.05 -21.35
C LYS A 89 -35.89 2.35 -22.08
N THR A 90 -34.91 3.08 -22.65
CA THR A 90 -35.00 3.74 -23.99
C THR A 90 -33.61 3.83 -24.68
N GLN A 91 -33.55 3.91 -26.02
CA GLN A 91 -32.35 3.95 -26.90
C GLN A 91 -32.39 5.25 -27.78
N SER A 92 -31.50 5.58 -28.74
CA SER A 92 -30.42 4.87 -29.46
C SER A 92 -29.38 5.81 -30.13
N GLY A 93 -28.24 5.25 -30.57
CA GLY A 93 -27.33 5.85 -31.56
C GLY A 93 -26.28 4.85 -32.05
N THR A 94 -26.30 4.45 -33.32
CA THR A 94 -25.62 3.22 -33.80
C THR A 94 -24.15 3.40 -34.20
N GLY A 95 -23.25 2.67 -33.52
CA GLY A 95 -21.84 2.50 -33.89
C GLY A 95 -20.87 2.80 -32.74
N GLY A 96 -21.22 3.75 -31.89
CA GLY A 96 -20.54 3.96 -30.61
C GLY A 96 -21.03 2.96 -29.55
N LYS A 97 -20.28 2.86 -28.44
CA LYS A 97 -20.80 2.26 -27.21
C LYS A 97 -21.86 3.20 -26.65
N ASP A 98 -23.05 2.66 -26.40
CA ASP A 98 -24.19 3.36 -25.80
C ASP A 98 -23.93 3.50 -24.29
N ILE A 99 -23.27 4.60 -23.92
CA ILE A 99 -22.84 4.91 -22.56
C ILE A 99 -23.31 6.33 -22.17
N PRO A 100 -23.49 6.61 -20.87
CA PRO A 100 -23.80 7.96 -20.38
C PRO A 100 -22.81 9.02 -20.86
N SER A 101 -23.19 10.30 -20.81
CA SER A 101 -22.32 11.43 -21.19
C SER A 101 -21.16 11.68 -20.20
N SER A 102 -21.30 11.20 -18.96
CA SER A 102 -20.28 11.17 -17.92
C SER A 102 -20.56 10.02 -16.94
N GLY A 103 -19.56 9.57 -16.19
CA GLY A 103 -19.71 8.51 -15.18
C GLY A 103 -18.48 7.62 -15.05
N TYR A 104 -18.65 6.43 -14.47
CA TYR A 104 -17.59 5.42 -14.43
C TYR A 104 -17.66 4.51 -15.66
N TYR A 105 -16.54 4.38 -16.38
CA TYR A 105 -16.34 3.39 -17.44
C TYR A 105 -15.27 2.39 -17.02
N THR A 106 -15.60 1.11 -17.10
CA THR A 106 -14.63 0.02 -16.94
C THR A 106 -14.19 -0.42 -18.33
N TYR A 107 -12.88 -0.44 -18.59
CA TYR A 107 -12.34 -0.88 -19.86
C TYR A 107 -12.57 -2.39 -20.03
N PRO A 108 -13.30 -2.86 -21.07
CA PRO A 108 -13.57 -4.28 -21.25
C PRO A 108 -12.36 -5.06 -21.79
N GLU A 109 -11.39 -4.34 -22.36
CA GLU A 109 -10.19 -4.86 -23.01
C GLU A 109 -9.04 -3.86 -22.84
N ARG A 110 -7.81 -4.27 -23.13
CA ARG A 110 -6.64 -3.38 -23.04
C ARG A 110 -6.76 -2.24 -24.06
N THR A 111 -6.89 -1.01 -23.56
CA THR A 111 -7.30 0.17 -24.31
C THR A 111 -6.18 1.22 -24.35
N GLU A 112 -5.93 1.83 -25.52
CA GLU A 112 -4.98 2.93 -25.65
C GLU A 112 -5.50 4.23 -25.01
N VAL A 113 -4.64 4.89 -24.22
CA VAL A 113 -4.89 6.21 -23.65
C VAL A 113 -3.88 7.21 -24.23
N LYS A 114 -4.39 8.35 -24.71
CA LYS A 114 -3.64 9.40 -25.43
C LYS A 114 -3.82 10.78 -24.78
N ASN A 115 -3.00 11.73 -25.21
CA ASN A 115 -3.01 13.12 -24.70
C ASN A 115 -3.92 14.06 -25.51
N SER A 116 -4.40 13.62 -26.67
CA SER A 116 -5.43 14.28 -27.49
C SER A 116 -6.32 13.21 -28.15
N PRO A 117 -7.57 13.52 -28.49
CA PRO A 117 -8.50 12.58 -29.10
C PRO A 117 -8.28 12.48 -30.61
N SER A 118 -7.10 12.02 -31.01
CA SER A 118 -6.74 11.84 -32.42
C SER A 118 -6.09 10.49 -32.67
N ALA A 119 -6.44 9.87 -33.80
CA ALA A 119 -5.93 8.55 -34.16
C ALA A 119 -4.39 8.55 -34.29
N SER A 120 -3.81 9.62 -34.84
CA SER A 120 -2.37 9.80 -35.05
C SER A 120 -1.60 10.31 -33.82
N ALA A 121 -2.28 10.65 -32.71
CA ALA A 121 -1.61 11.12 -31.51
C ALA A 121 -0.72 10.02 -30.88
N PRO A 122 0.44 10.37 -30.31
CA PRO A 122 1.32 9.40 -29.64
C PRO A 122 0.63 8.80 -28.41
N LEU A 123 0.88 7.50 -28.20
CA LEU A 123 0.40 6.74 -27.05
C LEU A 123 0.98 7.30 -25.75
N ALA A 124 0.13 7.52 -24.74
CA ALA A 124 0.59 7.90 -23.40
C ALA A 124 0.82 6.67 -22.51
N PHE A 125 -0.16 5.76 -22.46
CA PHE A 125 -0.10 4.47 -21.77
C PHE A 125 -1.29 3.58 -22.19
N TYR A 126 -1.34 2.34 -21.69
CA TYR A 126 -2.50 1.46 -21.82
C TYR A 126 -3.29 1.39 -20.51
N ALA A 127 -4.61 1.51 -20.59
CA ALA A 127 -5.50 1.01 -19.54
C ALA A 127 -5.77 -0.49 -19.81
N ASN A 128 -5.77 -1.31 -18.77
CA ASN A 128 -5.97 -2.76 -18.88
C ASN A 128 -7.46 -3.12 -18.80
N ALA A 129 -7.79 -4.33 -19.24
CA ALA A 129 -9.13 -4.89 -19.07
C ALA A 129 -9.48 -4.98 -17.57
N GLY A 130 -10.58 -4.36 -17.15
CA GLY A 130 -11.00 -4.26 -15.74
C GLY A 130 -10.64 -2.92 -15.07
N ASP A 131 -9.74 -2.11 -15.63
CA ASP A 131 -9.45 -0.78 -15.08
C ASP A 131 -10.69 0.12 -15.18
N ARG A 132 -10.96 0.94 -14.16
CA ARG A 132 -12.13 1.83 -14.11
C ARG A 132 -11.74 3.30 -13.99
N VAL A 133 -12.31 4.13 -14.85
CA VAL A 133 -12.08 5.59 -14.89
C VAL A 133 -13.39 6.35 -14.70
N TYR A 134 -13.35 7.51 -14.04
CA TYR A 134 -14.44 8.48 -14.08
C TYR A 134 -14.20 9.46 -15.24
N TYR A 135 -15.07 9.44 -16.25
CA TYR A 135 -15.00 10.33 -17.41
C TYR A 135 -16.03 11.46 -17.28
N ASP A 136 -15.63 12.67 -17.66
CA ASP A 136 -16.48 13.86 -17.63
C ASP A 136 -17.06 14.22 -19.00
N GLN A 137 -16.56 13.61 -20.09
CA GLN A 137 -17.07 13.82 -21.45
C GLN A 137 -16.95 12.56 -22.32
N VAL A 138 -17.88 12.38 -23.25
CA VAL A 138 -17.77 11.48 -24.42
C VAL A 138 -17.79 12.33 -25.68
N LEU A 139 -16.88 12.06 -26.61
CA LEU A 139 -16.70 12.88 -27.82
C LEU A 139 -16.28 12.05 -29.03
N THR A 140 -16.56 12.56 -30.24
CA THR A 140 -16.32 11.86 -31.51
C THR A 140 -15.33 12.63 -32.37
N GLN A 141 -14.21 12.01 -32.72
CA GLN A 141 -13.16 12.62 -33.54
C GLN A 141 -12.35 11.55 -34.28
N ASP A 142 -11.88 11.86 -35.49
CA ASP A 142 -11.10 10.98 -36.39
C ASP A 142 -11.77 9.62 -36.72
N GLY A 143 -13.09 9.54 -36.65
CA GLY A 143 -13.83 8.28 -36.84
C GLY A 143 -13.82 7.36 -35.61
N TYR A 144 -13.50 7.87 -34.43
CA TYR A 144 -13.52 7.14 -33.16
C TYR A 144 -14.33 7.88 -32.09
N GLN A 145 -14.90 7.12 -31.17
CA GLN A 145 -15.54 7.60 -29.95
C GLN A 145 -14.52 7.55 -28.80
N TRP A 146 -14.34 8.68 -28.12
CA TRP A 146 -13.34 8.87 -27.07
C TRP A 146 -13.99 9.22 -25.73
N LEU A 147 -13.45 8.68 -24.64
CA LEU A 147 -13.70 9.18 -23.30
C LEU A 147 -12.67 10.25 -22.94
N SER A 148 -13.12 11.40 -22.44
CA SER A 148 -12.23 12.37 -21.80
C SER A 148 -12.34 12.30 -20.28
N TYR A 149 -11.19 12.40 -19.61
CA TYR A 149 -11.11 12.45 -18.15
C TYR A 149 -9.83 13.16 -17.70
N LYS A 150 -9.79 13.61 -16.44
CA LYS A 150 -8.55 14.06 -15.79
C LYS A 150 -7.92 12.89 -15.05
N SER A 151 -6.63 12.61 -15.28
CA SER A 151 -5.87 11.65 -14.47
C SER A 151 -5.63 12.20 -13.05
N TYR A 152 -5.18 11.36 -12.11
CA TYR A 152 -4.86 11.77 -10.73
C TYR A 152 -3.84 12.93 -10.66
N SER A 153 -2.96 13.02 -11.67
CA SER A 153 -2.04 14.15 -11.91
C SER A 153 -2.67 15.40 -12.56
N SER A 154 -4.00 15.53 -12.58
CA SER A 154 -4.79 16.62 -13.20
C SER A 154 -4.65 16.83 -14.71
N ILE A 155 -3.87 16.00 -15.42
CA ILE A 155 -3.70 16.05 -16.88
C ILE A 155 -4.93 15.44 -17.57
N ARG A 156 -5.51 16.12 -18.57
CA ARG A 156 -6.62 15.58 -19.37
C ARG A 156 -6.12 14.49 -20.33
N ARG A 157 -6.80 13.35 -20.37
CA ARG A 157 -6.48 12.17 -21.18
C ARG A 157 -7.70 11.77 -22.01
N TYR A 158 -7.44 11.01 -23.09
CA TYR A 158 -8.45 10.55 -24.03
C TYR A 158 -8.26 9.07 -24.32
N ALA A 159 -9.28 8.25 -24.09
CA ALA A 159 -9.23 6.81 -24.35
C ALA A 159 -10.20 6.43 -25.46
N ASN A 160 -9.71 5.68 -26.46
CA ASN A 160 -10.50 5.23 -27.61
C ASN A 160 -11.39 4.04 -27.20
N ILE A 161 -12.72 4.19 -27.25
CA ILE A 161 -13.64 3.16 -26.78
C ILE A 161 -14.45 2.48 -27.90
N ALA A 162 -14.53 3.08 -29.09
CA ALA A 162 -15.14 2.47 -30.27
C ALA A 162 -14.62 3.12 -31.55
N LYS A 163 -14.37 2.31 -32.59
CA LYS A 163 -14.23 2.80 -33.96
C LYS A 163 -15.63 2.94 -34.58
N LEU A 164 -15.95 4.12 -35.09
CA LEU A 164 -17.25 4.39 -35.69
C LEU A 164 -17.20 4.02 -37.17
N GLU A 165 -17.95 3.00 -37.57
CA GLU A 165 -18.11 2.66 -38.99
C GLU A 165 -19.00 3.66 -39.70
N VAL A 166 -18.43 4.41 -40.65
CA VAL A 166 -19.17 5.33 -41.51
C VAL A 166 -19.67 4.57 -42.73
N LYS A 167 -20.99 4.39 -42.82
CA LYS A 167 -21.66 4.14 -44.11
C LYS A 167 -21.85 5.50 -44.81
N GLU A 168 -21.25 5.67 -45.99
CA GLU A 168 -21.61 6.75 -46.92
C GLU A 168 -23.11 6.64 -47.26
N VAL A 169 -23.88 7.72 -47.45
CA VAL A 169 -23.98 8.67 -48.59
C VAL A 169 -25.10 9.69 -48.21
N PRO A 170 -25.24 10.94 -48.73
CA PRO A 170 -24.36 11.87 -49.49
C PRO A 170 -24.13 13.24 -48.79
N ALA A 171 -23.40 14.16 -49.44
CA ALA A 171 -23.03 15.50 -48.92
C ALA A 171 -23.84 16.70 -49.48
N PRO A 172 -23.82 17.85 -48.78
CA PRO A 172 -23.71 19.21 -49.35
C PRO A 172 -22.39 19.89 -48.90
N LYS A 173 -21.57 20.49 -49.77
CA LYS A 173 -21.56 21.92 -50.21
C LYS A 173 -21.40 22.92 -49.05
N THR A 174 -20.49 23.91 -49.04
CA THR A 174 -19.67 24.53 -50.13
C THR A 174 -18.48 25.37 -49.58
N ASP A 175 -17.63 25.87 -50.51
CA ASP A 175 -16.76 27.08 -50.47
C ASP A 175 -15.33 26.94 -49.87
N ASP A 176 -14.25 27.53 -50.42
CA ASP A 176 -14.06 28.39 -51.63
C ASP A 176 -12.59 28.34 -52.18
N GLN A 177 -12.38 28.74 -53.44
CA GLN A 177 -11.20 29.41 -54.10
C GLN A 177 -9.72 29.13 -53.68
N SER A 178 -8.67 29.19 -54.54
CA SER A 178 -8.39 29.72 -55.90
C SER A 178 -7.04 29.11 -56.42
N ALA A 179 -6.46 29.33 -57.61
CA ALA A 179 -6.87 29.62 -59.01
C ALA A 179 -5.63 29.48 -59.94
N GLY A 180 -5.80 29.51 -61.28
CA GLY A 180 -4.72 29.54 -62.29
C GLY A 180 -4.71 28.30 -63.20
N ASP A 181 -5.58 28.19 -64.22
CA ASP A 181 -5.44 28.72 -65.60
C ASP A 181 -4.11 28.33 -66.31
N SER A 182 -4.09 27.89 -67.58
CA SER A 182 -5.02 28.20 -68.69
C SER A 182 -5.08 27.13 -69.80
N GLU A 183 -6.29 26.90 -70.35
CA GLU A 183 -6.68 26.85 -71.79
C GLU A 183 -5.83 26.08 -72.85
N THR A 184 -6.35 25.29 -73.81
CA THR A 184 -7.47 25.57 -74.75
C THR A 184 -8.02 24.33 -75.50
N THR A 185 -9.30 24.39 -75.90
CA THR A 185 -9.98 23.72 -77.05
C THR A 185 -10.27 22.20 -77.10
N PHE A 186 -11.45 21.86 -77.66
CA PHE A 186 -12.12 20.54 -77.69
C PHE A 186 -12.12 19.89 -79.10
N PRO A 187 -12.45 18.58 -79.18
CA PRO A 187 -13.26 18.08 -80.30
C PRO A 187 -14.51 17.30 -79.87
N THR A 188 -15.48 17.24 -80.80
CA THR A 188 -16.77 16.52 -80.80
C THR A 188 -16.92 15.30 -79.87
N LEU A 189 -17.94 15.34 -79.01
CA LEU A 189 -18.46 14.16 -78.29
C LEU A 189 -18.85 13.05 -79.28
N GLN A 190 -18.18 11.89 -79.21
CA GLN A 190 -18.60 10.69 -79.95
C GLN A 190 -19.38 9.77 -79.01
N ARG A 191 -20.49 9.19 -79.50
CA ARG A 191 -21.23 8.18 -78.74
C ARG A 191 -20.58 6.82 -78.94
N TYR A 192 -20.03 6.26 -77.86
CA TYR A 192 -19.57 4.88 -77.83
C TYR A 192 -20.67 3.99 -77.24
N THR A 193 -21.09 2.94 -77.94
CA THR A 193 -22.03 1.93 -77.43
C THR A 193 -21.26 0.66 -77.16
N PHE A 194 -21.36 0.12 -75.94
CA PHE A 194 -20.58 -1.03 -75.49
C PHE A 194 -21.21 -2.35 -75.98
N ASP A 195 -20.39 -3.23 -76.53
CA ASP A 195 -20.78 -4.54 -77.06
C ASP A 195 -20.64 -5.70 -76.05
N ARG A 196 -20.12 -5.38 -74.86
CA ARG A 196 -19.90 -6.23 -73.68
C ARG A 196 -20.10 -5.40 -72.41
N GLU A 197 -20.13 -6.06 -71.25
CA GLU A 197 -20.05 -5.34 -69.98
C GLU A 197 -18.64 -4.75 -69.77
N VAL A 198 -18.55 -3.49 -69.33
CA VAL A 198 -17.29 -2.76 -69.13
C VAL A 198 -17.28 -1.97 -67.82
N ALA A 199 -16.12 -1.93 -67.17
CA ALA A 199 -15.93 -1.24 -65.90
C ALA A 199 -15.64 0.26 -66.07
N VAL A 200 -16.36 1.09 -65.31
CA VAL A 200 -16.14 2.54 -65.20
C VAL A 200 -15.29 2.83 -63.96
N LYS A 201 -14.28 3.68 -64.09
CA LYS A 201 -13.27 4.00 -63.05
C LYS A 201 -13.02 5.51 -62.96
N ASN A 202 -12.41 5.95 -61.85
CA ASN A 202 -12.01 7.36 -61.63
C ASN A 202 -10.62 7.71 -62.17
N GLU A 203 -9.83 6.72 -62.57
CA GLU A 203 -8.52 6.90 -63.22
C GLU A 203 -8.34 5.86 -64.35
N ALA A 204 -7.52 6.20 -65.35
CA ALA A 204 -7.24 5.33 -66.51
C ALA A 204 -6.17 4.26 -66.17
N ARG A 205 -6.47 3.41 -65.19
CA ARG A 205 -5.59 2.37 -64.68
C ARG A 205 -6.38 1.07 -64.48
N ALA A 206 -5.86 -0.06 -64.96
CA ALA A 206 -6.56 -1.34 -64.94
C ALA A 206 -6.85 -1.80 -63.50
N ALA A 207 -5.89 -1.59 -62.61
CA ALA A 207 -5.97 -1.96 -61.18
C ALA A 207 -6.88 -1.04 -60.33
N ALA A 208 -7.36 0.09 -60.86
CA ALA A 208 -8.19 1.01 -60.07
C ALA A 208 -9.57 0.42 -59.75
N LYS A 209 -10.18 0.87 -58.64
CA LYS A 209 -11.51 0.43 -58.21
C LYS A 209 -12.55 0.63 -59.33
N THR A 210 -13.38 -0.38 -59.57
CA THR A 210 -14.57 -0.24 -60.42
C THR A 210 -15.66 0.47 -59.63
N GLU A 211 -16.17 1.55 -60.19
CA GLU A 211 -17.18 2.41 -59.58
C GLU A 211 -18.59 1.90 -59.89
N PHE A 212 -18.81 1.49 -61.14
CA PHE A 212 -19.97 0.76 -61.66
C PHE A 212 -19.59 0.14 -63.01
N THR A 213 -20.49 -0.64 -63.61
CA THR A 213 -20.31 -1.18 -64.97
C THR A 213 -21.39 -0.63 -65.91
N PHE A 214 -21.04 -0.49 -67.20
CA PHE A 214 -22.03 -0.41 -68.28
C PHE A 214 -22.22 -1.80 -68.87
N THR A 215 -23.44 -2.17 -69.14
CA THR A 215 -23.84 -3.44 -69.76
C THR A 215 -23.88 -3.35 -71.29
N LYS A 216 -23.96 -4.52 -71.95
CA LYS A 216 -24.01 -4.61 -73.41
C LYS A 216 -25.25 -3.88 -73.97
N GLY A 217 -25.01 -2.93 -74.87
CA GLY A 217 -26.03 -2.10 -75.51
C GLY A 217 -26.18 -0.70 -74.89
N GLU A 218 -25.62 -0.46 -73.70
CA GLU A 218 -25.53 0.88 -73.12
C GLU A 218 -24.41 1.68 -73.81
N GLY A 219 -24.44 3.01 -73.69
CA GLY A 219 -23.45 3.84 -74.36
C GLY A 219 -23.33 5.25 -73.81
N VAL A 220 -22.13 5.81 -73.96
CA VAL A 220 -21.73 7.09 -73.38
C VAL A 220 -21.15 8.02 -74.44
N ASN A 221 -21.42 9.32 -74.30
CA ASN A 221 -20.79 10.35 -75.10
C ASN A 221 -19.45 10.71 -74.43
N TYR A 222 -18.33 10.43 -75.09
CA TYR A 222 -16.99 10.64 -74.54
C TYR A 222 -16.27 11.80 -75.24
N ASP A 223 -15.40 12.49 -74.50
CA ASP A 223 -14.70 13.70 -74.97
C ASP A 223 -13.18 13.53 -75.12
N LYS A 224 -12.60 12.44 -74.61
CA LYS A 224 -11.17 12.11 -74.80
C LYS A 224 -10.94 10.61 -75.01
N GLU A 225 -10.04 10.26 -75.91
CA GLU A 225 -9.36 8.95 -75.92
C GLU A 225 -7.98 9.09 -75.31
N LEU A 226 -7.51 8.08 -74.57
CA LEU A 226 -6.13 8.04 -74.06
C LEU A 226 -5.60 6.61 -73.98
N LYS A 227 -4.28 6.48 -73.91
CA LYS A 227 -3.55 5.21 -73.81
C LYS A 227 -2.82 5.19 -72.47
N ALA A 228 -3.15 4.24 -71.61
CA ALA A 228 -2.60 4.13 -70.27
C ALA A 228 -2.64 2.68 -69.77
N ASP A 229 -1.65 2.27 -68.99
CA ASP A 229 -1.57 0.94 -68.37
C ASP A 229 -1.63 -0.25 -69.37
N GLY A 230 -1.24 -0.02 -70.63
CA GLY A 230 -1.31 -1.01 -71.71
C GLY A 230 -2.68 -1.13 -72.42
N TYR A 231 -3.64 -0.26 -72.09
CA TYR A 231 -5.00 -0.28 -72.67
C TYR A 231 -5.36 1.06 -73.33
N LYS A 232 -6.30 1.01 -74.28
CA LYS A 232 -7.02 2.17 -74.80
C LYS A 232 -8.21 2.45 -73.89
N TRP A 233 -8.34 3.70 -73.47
CA TRP A 233 -9.43 4.18 -72.63
C TRP A 233 -10.19 5.29 -73.35
N ILE A 234 -11.48 5.40 -73.06
CA ILE A 234 -12.27 6.61 -73.29
C ILE A 234 -12.53 7.30 -71.96
N SER A 235 -12.54 8.63 -71.96
CA SER A 235 -12.92 9.46 -70.83
C SER A 235 -14.10 10.34 -71.20
N TYR A 236 -14.99 10.53 -70.23
CA TYR A 236 -16.15 11.40 -70.32
C TYR A 236 -16.38 12.09 -68.98
N VAL A 237 -17.19 13.16 -68.99
CA VAL A 237 -17.67 13.79 -67.75
C VAL A 237 -19.08 13.27 -67.47
N SER A 238 -19.29 12.66 -66.31
CA SER A 238 -20.62 12.19 -65.89
C SER A 238 -21.56 13.37 -65.64
N TYR A 239 -22.88 13.11 -65.58
CA TYR A 239 -23.89 14.14 -65.28
C TYR A 239 -23.63 14.91 -63.97
N SER A 240 -22.91 14.28 -63.03
CA SER A 240 -22.45 14.88 -61.77
C SER A 240 -21.15 15.72 -61.87
N GLY A 241 -20.63 15.98 -63.07
CA GLY A 241 -19.41 16.76 -63.28
C GLY A 241 -18.09 16.01 -63.06
N ILE A 242 -18.13 14.72 -62.70
CA ILE A 242 -16.93 13.92 -62.40
C ILE A 242 -16.38 13.30 -63.68
N ARG A 243 -15.07 13.44 -63.93
CA ARG A 243 -14.41 12.77 -65.04
C ARG A 243 -14.24 11.28 -64.75
N ARG A 244 -14.75 10.43 -65.63
CA ARG A 244 -14.70 8.97 -65.55
C ARG A 244 -13.93 8.39 -66.73
N TYR A 245 -13.50 7.14 -66.58
CA TYR A 245 -12.68 6.42 -67.56
C TYR A 245 -13.25 5.01 -67.77
N VAL A 246 -13.33 4.59 -69.02
CA VAL A 246 -13.79 3.24 -69.42
C VAL A 246 -12.72 2.60 -70.28
N MET A 247 -12.28 1.40 -69.89
CA MET A 247 -11.33 0.61 -70.66
C MET A 247 -12.05 0.04 -71.88
N LEU A 248 -11.54 0.31 -73.08
CA LEU A 248 -12.06 -0.28 -74.31
C LEU A 248 -11.33 -1.58 -74.61
N ASP A 249 -10.07 -1.50 -75.02
CA ASP A 249 -9.29 -2.65 -75.51
C ASP A 249 -7.85 -2.64 -75.03
N LYS A 250 -7.25 -3.82 -74.95
CA LYS A 250 -5.79 -3.95 -74.76
C LYS A 250 -5.09 -3.51 -76.03
N LEU A 251 -4.12 -2.61 -75.90
CA LEU A 251 -3.38 -2.15 -77.06
C LEU A 251 -2.58 -3.32 -77.66
N PRO A 252 -2.65 -3.58 -78.97
CA PRO A 252 -1.81 -4.59 -79.60
C PRO A 252 -0.33 -4.18 -79.46
N ASN A 253 0.56 -5.15 -79.24
CA ASN A 253 2.00 -4.93 -79.13
C ASN A 253 2.59 -4.49 -80.48
N SER A 254 2.41 -3.22 -80.84
CA SER A 254 3.27 -2.52 -81.79
C SER A 254 4.54 -2.09 -81.05
N GLN A 255 5.42 -3.05 -80.80
CA GLN A 255 6.77 -2.80 -80.30
C GLN A 255 7.56 -2.13 -81.43
N PRO A 256 8.03 -0.88 -81.27
CA PRO A 256 9.05 -0.34 -82.18
C PRO A 256 10.30 -1.19 -82.03
N SER A 257 11.10 -1.30 -83.10
CA SER A 257 12.41 -1.95 -83.02
C SER A 257 13.41 -1.05 -82.28
N GLU A 258 13.29 -0.99 -80.95
CA GLU A 258 14.28 -0.38 -80.06
C GLU A 258 15.32 -1.41 -79.61
N SER A 259 16.49 -0.92 -79.18
CA SER A 259 17.71 -1.71 -79.06
C SER A 259 17.55 -2.90 -78.11
N LYS A 260 18.14 -4.05 -78.49
CA LYS A 260 18.27 -5.19 -77.59
C LYS A 260 19.44 -4.95 -76.62
N LEU A 261 19.26 -3.94 -75.77
CA LEU A 261 20.13 -3.59 -74.66
C LEU A 261 20.14 -4.75 -73.66
N THR A 262 21.27 -5.45 -73.55
CA THR A 262 21.44 -6.60 -72.63
C THR A 262 22.69 -6.45 -71.79
N GLY A 263 22.58 -6.85 -70.53
CA GLY A 263 23.69 -7.00 -69.60
C GLY A 263 23.24 -7.76 -68.36
N GLN A 264 24.11 -8.56 -67.78
CA GLN A 264 23.87 -9.32 -66.55
C GLN A 264 24.98 -9.07 -65.54
N ILE A 265 24.60 -8.86 -64.27
CA ILE A 265 25.50 -8.60 -63.16
C ILE A 265 25.72 -9.90 -62.37
N SER A 266 26.97 -10.33 -62.19
CA SER A 266 27.36 -11.32 -61.17
C SER A 266 28.34 -10.69 -60.18
N VAL A 267 28.31 -11.18 -58.93
CA VAL A 267 29.25 -10.78 -57.88
C VAL A 267 30.12 -11.98 -57.51
N GLU A 268 31.42 -11.75 -57.46
CA GLU A 268 32.48 -12.75 -57.38
C GLU A 268 33.52 -12.32 -56.33
N ASN A 269 34.34 -13.27 -55.86
CA ASN A 269 35.50 -13.00 -54.98
C ASN A 269 35.19 -12.12 -53.74
N GLN A 270 34.02 -12.29 -53.13
CA GLN A 270 33.60 -11.54 -51.96
C GLN A 270 34.45 -11.91 -50.72
N THR A 271 35.05 -10.91 -50.09
CA THR A 271 35.91 -11.02 -48.91
C THR A 271 35.54 -9.95 -47.87
N ASN A 272 36.23 -9.94 -46.72
CA ASN A 272 36.13 -8.86 -45.74
C ASN A 272 36.90 -7.57 -46.14
N GLN A 273 37.43 -7.47 -47.36
CA GLN A 273 38.13 -6.30 -47.88
C GLN A 273 37.46 -5.70 -49.13
N GLY A 274 36.64 -6.49 -49.83
CA GLY A 274 36.06 -6.10 -51.12
C GLY A 274 35.35 -7.26 -51.83
N PHE A 275 34.78 -6.96 -52.98
CA PHE A 275 34.19 -7.93 -53.90
C PHE A 275 34.39 -7.48 -55.36
N ASP A 276 34.30 -8.42 -56.29
CA ASP A 276 34.35 -8.14 -57.72
C ASP A 276 32.94 -8.14 -58.32
N VAL A 277 32.63 -7.19 -59.19
CA VAL A 277 31.43 -7.19 -60.02
C VAL A 277 31.81 -7.53 -61.46
N ARG A 278 31.23 -8.60 -62.00
CA ARG A 278 31.41 -9.03 -63.39
C ARG A 278 30.13 -8.75 -64.17
N ILE A 279 30.28 -8.11 -65.32
CA ILE A 279 29.19 -7.79 -66.25
C ILE A 279 29.32 -8.65 -67.50
N SER A 280 28.31 -9.48 -67.76
CA SER A 280 28.27 -10.41 -68.90
C SER A 280 27.06 -10.18 -69.79
N ASN A 281 26.96 -10.91 -70.91
CA ASN A 281 25.91 -10.76 -71.93
C ASN A 281 25.75 -9.30 -72.44
N VAL A 282 26.88 -8.61 -72.59
CA VAL A 282 26.94 -7.17 -72.91
C VAL A 282 26.60 -6.93 -74.37
N SER A 283 25.46 -6.27 -74.63
CA SER A 283 25.05 -5.88 -75.98
C SER A 283 24.22 -4.60 -75.96
N ASP A 284 24.40 -3.79 -76.99
CA ASP A 284 23.50 -2.71 -77.37
C ASP A 284 23.66 -2.46 -78.87
N SER A 285 22.55 -2.30 -79.60
CA SER A 285 22.57 -2.11 -81.05
C SER A 285 23.00 -0.71 -81.49
N LYS A 286 23.15 0.25 -80.56
CA LYS A 286 23.78 1.56 -80.80
C LYS A 286 25.28 1.61 -80.47
N GLY A 287 25.83 0.53 -79.93
CA GLY A 287 27.24 0.43 -79.53
C GLY A 287 27.54 1.11 -78.20
N ILE A 288 28.45 0.49 -77.43
CA ILE A 288 28.78 0.89 -76.06
C ILE A 288 30.15 1.56 -76.04
N LEU A 289 30.17 2.84 -75.65
CA LEU A 289 31.39 3.63 -75.45
C LEU A 289 32.04 3.31 -74.09
N ALA A 290 31.24 3.18 -73.03
CA ALA A 290 31.70 2.85 -71.69
C ALA A 290 30.64 2.06 -70.90
N VAL A 291 31.11 1.24 -69.95
CA VAL A 291 30.27 0.55 -68.97
C VAL A 291 30.48 1.22 -67.62
N LYS A 292 29.40 1.74 -67.03
CA LYS A 292 29.41 2.46 -65.74
C LYS A 292 28.62 1.66 -64.71
N VAL A 293 29.21 1.47 -63.53
CA VAL A 293 28.63 0.67 -62.44
C VAL A 293 28.64 1.51 -61.15
N PRO A 294 27.59 2.31 -60.89
CA PRO A 294 27.39 2.92 -59.58
C PRO A 294 27.07 1.88 -58.52
N ILE A 295 27.77 1.99 -57.40
CA ILE A 295 27.69 1.10 -56.24
C ILE A 295 27.62 1.97 -54.98
N TRP A 296 26.82 1.57 -54.00
CA TRP A 296 26.63 2.26 -52.70
C TRP A 296 26.06 1.29 -51.65
N THR A 297 26.14 1.60 -50.36
CA THR A 297 25.46 0.81 -49.30
C THR A 297 24.10 1.38 -48.93
N ASP A 298 23.19 0.55 -48.42
CA ASP A 298 21.89 1.01 -47.87
C ASP A 298 22.04 1.91 -46.61
N ARG A 299 23.25 2.06 -46.06
CA ARG A 299 23.50 2.84 -44.84
C ARG A 299 23.58 4.32 -45.21
N ASN A 300 22.62 5.12 -44.75
CA ASN A 300 22.48 6.55 -45.08
C ASN A 300 22.18 6.81 -46.57
N ASP A 301 21.30 6.00 -47.17
CA ASP A 301 20.76 6.11 -48.54
C ASP A 301 21.76 5.92 -49.69
N GLN A 302 22.48 6.96 -50.09
CA GLN A 302 23.45 6.96 -51.21
C GLN A 302 24.68 7.84 -50.88
N ASP A 303 24.98 8.06 -49.60
CA ASP A 303 26.02 9.00 -49.17
C ASP A 303 27.45 8.51 -49.43
N ASP A 304 27.62 7.28 -49.93
CA ASP A 304 28.88 6.64 -50.30
C ASP A 304 28.92 6.19 -51.78
N ILE A 305 28.02 6.70 -52.64
CA ILE A 305 27.90 6.24 -54.03
C ILE A 305 29.16 6.51 -54.87
N ILE A 306 29.75 5.44 -55.41
CA ILE A 306 30.92 5.50 -56.30
C ILE A 306 30.55 4.95 -57.67
N TRP A 307 30.80 5.75 -58.71
CA TRP A 307 30.60 5.39 -60.11
C TRP A 307 31.87 4.74 -60.69
N TYR A 308 31.91 3.41 -60.69
CA TYR A 308 33.04 2.67 -61.25
C TYR A 308 32.99 2.57 -62.77
N ASP A 309 34.17 2.64 -63.41
CA ASP A 309 34.37 2.26 -64.80
C ASP A 309 34.62 0.76 -64.93
N GLY A 310 33.79 0.09 -65.72
CA GLY A 310 33.97 -1.32 -66.04
C GLY A 310 35.20 -1.51 -66.92
N VAL A 311 36.15 -2.34 -66.46
CA VAL A 311 37.34 -2.71 -67.25
C VAL A 311 36.99 -3.89 -68.15
N LYS A 312 37.09 -3.70 -69.47
CA LYS A 312 36.81 -4.76 -70.46
C LYS A 312 37.82 -5.90 -70.35
N GLN A 313 37.31 -7.13 -70.32
CA GLN A 313 38.06 -8.37 -70.25
C GLN A 313 38.23 -8.99 -71.65
N GLY A 314 39.21 -9.89 -71.82
CA GLY A 314 39.53 -10.51 -73.11
C GLY A 314 38.42 -11.41 -73.69
N ASP A 315 37.47 -11.84 -72.85
CA ASP A 315 36.29 -12.64 -73.23
C ASP A 315 35.06 -11.77 -73.60
N GLY A 316 35.20 -10.45 -73.59
CA GLY A 316 34.12 -9.50 -73.88
C GLY A 316 33.26 -9.12 -72.67
N THR A 317 33.47 -9.71 -71.50
CA THR A 317 32.85 -9.25 -70.24
C THR A 317 33.54 -7.98 -69.72
N TYR A 318 32.98 -7.37 -68.68
CA TYR A 318 33.58 -6.23 -67.98
C TYR A 318 33.71 -6.55 -66.49
N LYS A 319 34.73 -6.01 -65.83
CA LYS A 319 35.00 -6.22 -64.39
C LYS A 319 35.16 -4.90 -63.66
N VAL A 320 34.59 -4.80 -62.47
CA VAL A 320 34.85 -3.77 -61.46
C VAL A 320 35.35 -4.46 -60.20
N ALA A 321 36.40 -3.93 -59.57
CA ALA A 321 36.89 -4.39 -58.27
C ALA A 321 36.50 -3.34 -57.22
N VAL A 322 35.65 -3.74 -56.27
CA VAL A 322 35.09 -2.86 -55.23
C VAL A 322 35.84 -3.11 -53.93
N LYS A 323 36.32 -2.05 -53.28
CA LYS A 323 36.93 -2.15 -51.94
C LYS A 323 35.98 -1.59 -50.90
N LEU A 324 35.87 -2.29 -49.78
CA LEU A 324 35.12 -1.79 -48.62
C LEU A 324 35.68 -0.45 -48.13
N SER A 325 37.00 -0.23 -48.21
CA SER A 325 37.65 1.04 -47.82
C SER A 325 37.11 2.27 -48.52
N ASP A 326 36.68 2.11 -49.78
CA ASP A 326 36.19 3.22 -50.61
C ASP A 326 34.74 3.55 -50.21
N HIS A 327 34.01 2.53 -49.76
CA HIS A 327 32.66 2.57 -49.17
C HIS A 327 32.70 2.62 -47.63
N LYS A 328 33.55 3.49 -47.06
CA LYS A 328 33.66 3.77 -45.61
C LYS A 328 33.90 2.56 -44.68
N ASN A 329 34.26 1.40 -45.23
CA ASN A 329 34.28 0.07 -44.59
C ASN A 329 32.90 -0.40 -44.08
N GLU A 330 31.83 0.03 -44.74
CA GLU A 330 30.47 -0.35 -44.38
C GLU A 330 30.15 -1.80 -44.75
N THR A 331 29.14 -2.33 -44.07
CA THR A 331 28.72 -3.74 -44.11
C THR A 331 27.20 -3.81 -44.12
N GLY A 332 26.64 -4.87 -44.67
CA GLY A 332 25.23 -4.96 -45.02
C GLY A 332 25.02 -5.01 -46.53
N THR A 333 23.90 -4.47 -47.01
CA THR A 333 23.52 -4.53 -48.42
C THR A 333 24.24 -3.45 -49.23
N TYR A 334 24.88 -3.89 -50.31
CA TYR A 334 25.39 -3.05 -51.39
C TYR A 334 24.45 -3.13 -52.59
N ASN A 335 24.08 -1.96 -53.12
CA ASN A 335 23.34 -1.83 -54.37
C ASN A 335 24.34 -1.71 -55.52
N ILE A 336 24.08 -2.40 -56.62
CA ILE A 336 24.92 -2.41 -57.82
C ILE A 336 24.00 -2.16 -59.02
N HIS A 337 24.08 -0.98 -59.61
CA HIS A 337 23.35 -0.65 -60.83
C HIS A 337 24.30 -0.67 -62.03
N LEU A 338 23.78 -1.01 -63.20
CA LEU A 338 24.53 -1.10 -64.45
C LEU A 338 23.99 -0.10 -65.46
N TYR A 339 24.88 0.74 -65.99
CA TYR A 339 24.59 1.68 -67.07
C TYR A 339 25.58 1.53 -68.22
N TYR A 340 25.10 1.69 -69.45
CA TYR A 340 25.97 1.89 -70.62
C TYR A 340 25.92 3.35 -71.07
N VAL A 341 27.06 3.84 -71.53
CA VAL A 341 27.15 5.07 -72.32
C VAL A 341 27.13 4.65 -73.78
N GLU A 342 26.07 4.98 -74.50
CA GLU A 342 25.89 4.75 -75.94
C GLU A 342 26.91 5.58 -76.75
N THR A 343 27.17 5.23 -78.01
CA THR A 343 28.13 5.99 -78.85
C THR A 343 27.71 7.44 -79.15
N ASP A 344 26.44 7.79 -78.98
CA ASP A 344 25.90 9.16 -79.05
C ASP A 344 26.07 9.95 -77.74
N GLY A 345 26.65 9.32 -76.70
CA GLY A 345 26.86 9.89 -75.37
C GLY A 345 25.69 9.72 -74.41
N ALA A 346 24.55 9.15 -74.83
CA ALA A 346 23.41 8.92 -73.95
C ALA A 346 23.70 7.81 -72.93
N MET A 347 23.29 8.01 -71.68
CA MET A 347 23.40 6.97 -70.64
C MET A 347 22.09 6.18 -70.53
N LYS A 348 22.18 4.84 -70.53
CA LYS A 348 21.04 3.92 -70.39
C LYS A 348 21.24 2.99 -69.21
N GLY A 349 20.22 2.86 -68.36
CA GLY A 349 20.18 1.81 -67.33
C GLY A 349 19.88 0.45 -67.95
N VAL A 350 20.61 -0.58 -67.52
CA VAL A 350 20.60 -1.92 -68.12
C VAL A 350 20.08 -2.96 -67.13
N ALA A 351 20.58 -2.93 -65.89
CA ALA A 351 20.25 -3.90 -64.84
C ALA A 351 20.54 -3.31 -63.45
N ALA A 352 20.00 -3.96 -62.41
CA ALA A 352 20.32 -3.70 -61.02
C ALA A 352 20.40 -5.03 -60.25
N GLN A 353 21.27 -5.10 -59.25
CA GLN A 353 21.50 -6.26 -58.40
C GLN A 353 21.91 -5.78 -57.01
N GLN A 354 21.65 -6.60 -55.97
CA GLN A 354 22.16 -6.37 -54.62
C GLN A 354 23.11 -7.51 -54.20
N VAL A 355 24.07 -7.19 -53.35
CA VAL A 355 24.90 -8.18 -52.63
C VAL A 355 24.98 -7.82 -51.16
N LYS A 356 24.92 -8.81 -50.27
CA LYS A 356 25.06 -8.59 -48.83
C LYS A 356 26.47 -8.92 -48.36
N VAL A 357 27.20 -7.92 -47.91
CA VAL A 357 28.51 -8.04 -47.26
C VAL A 357 28.32 -8.33 -45.78
N ALA A 358 28.85 -9.46 -45.31
CA ALA A 358 28.72 -9.90 -43.92
C ALA A 358 29.57 -9.04 -42.97
N GLU A 359 29.04 -8.77 -41.78
CA GLU A 359 29.78 -8.12 -40.69
C GLU A 359 30.90 -9.05 -40.17
N PRO A 360 32.09 -8.50 -39.82
CA PRO A 360 33.13 -9.25 -39.13
C PRO A 360 32.57 -9.91 -37.86
N GLN A 361 32.70 -11.23 -37.76
CA GLN A 361 32.24 -11.95 -36.58
C GLN A 361 33.17 -11.66 -35.40
N VAL A 362 32.75 -10.75 -34.53
CA VAL A 362 33.50 -10.41 -33.32
C VAL A 362 33.35 -11.53 -32.30
N THR A 363 34.33 -12.43 -32.25
CA THR A 363 34.44 -13.43 -31.19
C THR A 363 34.90 -12.77 -29.90
N ARG A 364 34.13 -12.99 -28.84
CA ARG A 364 34.52 -12.74 -27.45
C ARG A 364 34.21 -14.00 -26.64
N THR A 365 35.17 -14.50 -25.88
CA THR A 365 34.99 -15.67 -25.02
C THR A 365 35.54 -15.39 -23.64
N GLY A 366 34.84 -15.88 -22.61
CA GLY A 366 35.30 -15.83 -21.24
C GLY A 366 34.46 -16.76 -20.36
N THR A 367 35.13 -17.56 -19.54
CA THR A 367 34.51 -18.55 -18.66
C THR A 367 34.81 -18.23 -17.21
N LEU A 368 33.77 -18.15 -16.38
CA LEU A 368 33.88 -17.97 -14.94
C LEU A 368 34.10 -19.32 -14.25
N SER A 369 35.01 -19.34 -13.28
CA SER A 369 35.14 -20.42 -12.30
C SER A 369 35.46 -19.83 -10.93
N PHE A 370 35.10 -20.55 -9.87
CA PHE A 370 35.11 -20.04 -8.50
C PHE A 370 35.95 -20.92 -7.59
N SER A 371 36.74 -20.31 -6.71
CA SER A 371 37.53 -20.99 -5.70
C SER A 371 37.22 -20.40 -4.32
N ASN A 372 36.45 -21.15 -3.52
CA ASN A 372 36.08 -20.77 -2.15
C ASN A 372 37.29 -20.86 -1.21
N LYS A 373 37.41 -19.88 -0.31
CA LYS A 373 38.36 -19.87 0.80
C LYS A 373 37.64 -20.22 2.09
N ASP A 374 38.40 -20.68 3.07
CA ASP A 374 37.84 -21.20 4.32
C ASP A 374 37.08 -20.12 5.14
N ASN A 375 37.40 -18.83 4.96
CA ASN A 375 36.73 -17.71 5.62
C ASN A 375 35.45 -17.22 4.91
N GLY A 376 35.04 -17.84 3.79
CA GLY A 376 33.87 -17.44 2.99
C GLY A 376 34.20 -16.50 1.83
N ASP A 377 35.35 -15.82 1.84
CA ASP A 377 35.87 -15.12 0.66
C ASP A 377 36.04 -16.11 -0.50
N PHE A 378 36.01 -15.63 -1.73
CA PHE A 378 36.23 -16.47 -2.89
C PHE A 378 37.01 -15.75 -3.99
N ASP A 379 37.75 -16.53 -4.76
CA ASP A 379 38.42 -16.04 -5.97
C ASP A 379 37.55 -16.38 -7.18
N VAL A 380 37.28 -15.37 -8.01
CA VAL A 380 36.70 -15.52 -9.34
C VAL A 380 37.85 -15.60 -10.34
N ILE A 381 37.95 -16.72 -11.04
CA ILE A 381 38.96 -16.96 -12.08
C ILE A 381 38.25 -16.88 -13.43
N VAL A 382 38.63 -15.88 -14.22
CA VAL A 382 38.19 -15.71 -15.60
C VAL A 382 39.20 -16.37 -16.51
N SER A 383 38.76 -17.42 -17.19
CA SER A 383 39.54 -18.23 -18.13
C SER A 383 39.00 -18.08 -19.55
N THR A 384 39.68 -18.70 -20.54
CA THR A 384 39.35 -18.62 -21.98
C THR A 384 39.18 -17.20 -22.54
N VAL A 385 39.84 -16.21 -21.92
CA VAL A 385 39.72 -14.78 -22.26
C VAL A 385 40.23 -14.52 -23.68
N THR A 386 39.30 -14.31 -24.61
CA THR A 386 39.60 -13.78 -25.95
C THR A 386 38.67 -12.64 -26.30
N ASP A 387 39.22 -11.62 -26.95
CA ASP A 387 38.46 -10.54 -27.57
C ASP A 387 39.15 -10.14 -28.87
N SER A 388 38.45 -10.34 -29.99
CA SER A 388 38.96 -10.04 -31.33
C SER A 388 38.99 -8.55 -31.69
N GLN A 389 38.48 -7.65 -30.82
CA GLN A 389 38.65 -6.19 -30.95
C GLN A 389 39.72 -5.63 -30.00
N GLY A 390 40.24 -6.44 -29.08
CA GLY A 390 41.32 -6.08 -28.18
C GLY A 390 40.85 -5.61 -26.80
N LEU A 391 41.33 -6.32 -25.79
CA LEU A 391 40.93 -6.19 -24.39
C LEU A 391 41.83 -5.19 -23.63
N LYS A 392 41.21 -4.19 -23.01
CA LYS A 392 41.87 -3.21 -22.13
C LYS A 392 41.85 -3.64 -20.65
N ALA A 393 40.70 -4.12 -20.16
CA ALA A 393 40.57 -4.64 -18.80
C ALA A 393 39.42 -5.67 -18.67
N VAL A 394 39.55 -6.59 -17.71
CA VAL A 394 38.46 -7.48 -17.29
C VAL A 394 37.78 -6.87 -16.08
N LYS A 395 36.46 -6.73 -16.12
CA LYS A 395 35.62 -6.14 -15.07
C LYS A 395 34.62 -7.19 -14.58
N VAL A 396 34.54 -7.35 -13.26
CA VAL A 396 33.70 -8.38 -12.61
C VAL A 396 32.84 -7.71 -11.53
N PRO A 397 31.61 -7.26 -11.85
CA PRO A 397 30.65 -6.85 -10.83
C PRO A 397 30.09 -8.05 -10.08
N VAL A 398 29.94 -7.87 -8.76
CA VAL A 398 29.48 -8.87 -7.81
C VAL A 398 28.49 -8.23 -6.84
N TRP A 399 27.42 -8.93 -6.45
CA TRP A 399 26.42 -8.52 -5.44
C TRP A 399 25.72 -9.77 -4.85
N THR A 400 25.09 -9.68 -3.67
CA THR A 400 24.33 -10.83 -3.10
C THR A 400 22.87 -10.85 -3.57
N ASP A 401 22.19 -12.00 -3.49
CA ASP A 401 20.73 -12.09 -3.74
C ASP A 401 19.86 -11.40 -2.66
N ARG A 402 20.46 -10.80 -1.61
CA ARG A 402 19.71 -10.07 -0.59
C ARG A 402 19.53 -8.62 -1.02
N ASN A 403 18.31 -8.10 -0.93
CA ASN A 403 17.99 -6.69 -1.21
C ASN A 403 18.40 -6.22 -2.63
N ASP A 404 18.28 -7.10 -3.63
CA ASP A 404 18.59 -6.88 -5.04
C ASP A 404 20.07 -6.58 -5.34
N GLN A 405 20.45 -5.33 -5.67
CA GLN A 405 21.83 -4.94 -6.02
C GLN A 405 22.40 -3.90 -5.04
N ASP A 406 21.90 -3.88 -3.80
CA ASP A 406 22.21 -2.82 -2.84
C ASP A 406 23.66 -2.87 -2.28
N ASP A 407 24.42 -3.91 -2.64
CA ASP A 407 25.82 -4.15 -2.25
C ASP A 407 26.76 -4.35 -3.46
N ILE A 408 26.35 -3.93 -4.67
CA ILE A 408 27.12 -4.20 -5.90
C ILE A 408 28.51 -3.53 -5.94
N ILE A 409 29.56 -4.35 -6.14
CA ILE A 409 30.95 -3.91 -6.24
C ILE A 409 31.56 -4.37 -7.57
N TRP A 410 32.18 -3.43 -8.28
CA TRP A 410 32.89 -3.67 -9.54
C TRP A 410 34.38 -3.93 -9.30
N TYR A 411 34.80 -5.18 -9.45
CA TYR A 411 36.20 -5.57 -9.30
C TYR A 411 36.97 -5.51 -10.62
N ASP A 412 38.25 -5.11 -10.53
CA ASP A 412 39.23 -5.21 -11.63
C ASP A 412 39.92 -6.58 -11.61
N GLY A 413 39.87 -7.29 -12.73
CA GLY A 413 40.56 -8.56 -12.91
C GLY A 413 42.07 -8.36 -13.01
N ILE A 414 42.83 -9.00 -12.12
CA ILE A 414 44.29 -9.00 -12.14
C ILE A 414 44.76 -10.11 -13.09
N LYS A 415 45.45 -9.75 -14.18
CA LYS A 415 46.00 -10.73 -15.13
C LYS A 415 47.07 -11.61 -14.46
N GLN A 416 46.92 -12.92 -14.60
CA GLN A 416 47.84 -13.94 -14.09
C GLN A 416 48.87 -14.33 -15.17
N ALA A 417 49.95 -15.00 -14.75
CA ALA A 417 51.04 -15.39 -15.65
C ALA A 417 50.63 -16.44 -16.72
N ASP A 418 49.58 -17.22 -16.46
CA ASP A 418 49.00 -18.20 -17.40
C ASP A 418 47.99 -17.57 -18.39
N GLY A 419 47.75 -16.26 -18.30
CA GLY A 419 46.80 -15.52 -19.13
C GLY A 419 45.36 -15.49 -18.60
N THR A 420 45.04 -16.19 -17.50
CA THR A 420 43.76 -16.02 -16.80
C THR A 420 43.70 -14.66 -16.09
N TYR A 421 42.51 -14.25 -15.65
CA TYR A 421 42.34 -13.06 -14.80
C TYR A 421 41.71 -13.49 -13.48
N LYS A 422 42.21 -12.94 -12.37
CA LYS A 422 41.76 -13.27 -11.03
C LYS A 422 41.18 -12.04 -10.34
N VAL A 423 40.01 -12.20 -9.76
CA VAL A 423 39.41 -11.29 -8.78
C VAL A 423 39.33 -12.00 -7.44
N THR A 424 39.64 -11.32 -6.35
CA THR A 424 39.36 -11.79 -4.99
C THR A 424 38.17 -11.00 -4.45
N VAL A 425 37.04 -11.65 -4.25
CA VAL A 425 35.85 -11.10 -3.60
C VAL A 425 35.97 -11.35 -2.10
N ARG A 426 35.73 -10.32 -1.29
CA ARG A 426 35.67 -10.46 0.16
C ARG A 426 34.23 -10.36 0.65
N VAL A 427 33.83 -11.28 1.52
CA VAL A 427 32.48 -11.28 2.10
C VAL A 427 32.26 -10.04 2.97
N SER A 428 33.33 -9.46 3.54
CA SER A 428 33.29 -8.19 4.28
C SER A 428 32.84 -6.99 3.45
N ASP A 429 33.18 -6.98 2.15
CA ASP A 429 32.85 -5.86 1.26
C ASP A 429 31.35 -5.92 0.90
N HIS A 430 30.77 -7.13 0.93
CA HIS A 430 29.38 -7.48 0.68
C HIS A 430 28.58 -7.65 1.99
N LYS A 431 28.71 -6.68 2.90
CA LYS A 431 27.96 -6.57 4.18
C LYS A 431 28.04 -7.79 5.12
N ASN A 432 28.94 -8.74 4.87
CA ASN A 432 28.98 -10.07 5.49
C ASN A 432 27.74 -10.95 5.22
N GLU A 433 27.06 -10.72 4.10
CA GLU A 433 25.87 -11.48 3.73
C GLU A 433 26.22 -12.88 3.21
N THR A 434 25.45 -13.88 3.60
CA THR A 434 25.67 -15.29 3.22
C THR A 434 24.58 -15.77 2.28
N GLY A 435 24.95 -16.57 1.27
CA GLY A 435 24.01 -17.13 0.30
C GLY A 435 24.58 -17.18 -1.12
N LEU A 436 23.74 -16.80 -2.08
CA LEU A 436 24.12 -16.69 -3.49
C LEU A 436 24.67 -15.29 -3.79
N TYR A 437 25.76 -15.27 -4.53
CA TYR A 437 26.40 -14.10 -5.10
C TYR A 437 26.22 -14.14 -6.61
N ASN A 438 25.68 -13.08 -7.18
CA ASN A 438 25.62 -12.89 -8.63
C ASN A 438 26.97 -12.36 -9.10
N VAL A 439 27.61 -13.05 -10.04
CA VAL A 439 28.92 -12.65 -10.59
C VAL A 439 28.82 -12.53 -12.10
N HIS A 440 28.94 -11.32 -12.62
CA HIS A 440 28.92 -11.07 -14.06
C HIS A 440 30.33 -10.77 -14.59
N LEU A 441 30.52 -10.98 -15.89
CA LEU A 441 31.77 -10.73 -16.60
C LEU A 441 31.58 -9.68 -17.68
N TYR A 442 32.39 -8.62 -17.63
CA TYR A 442 32.46 -7.60 -18.65
C TYR A 442 33.89 -7.39 -19.13
N TYR A 443 34.05 -7.09 -20.42
CA TYR A 443 35.30 -6.60 -20.99
C TYR A 443 35.20 -5.11 -21.24
N LEU A 444 36.23 -4.38 -20.79
CA LEU A 444 36.51 -3.04 -21.24
C LEU A 444 37.41 -3.18 -22.48
N GLU A 445 36.91 -2.76 -23.63
CA GLU A 445 37.61 -2.79 -24.92
C GLU A 445 38.58 -1.60 -25.04
N ASN A 446 39.49 -1.66 -26.02
CA ASN A 446 40.50 -0.61 -26.23
C ASN A 446 39.91 0.77 -26.59
N ASP A 447 38.76 0.80 -27.25
CA ASP A 447 37.98 2.01 -27.55
C ASP A 447 37.28 2.61 -26.31
N GLY A 448 37.31 1.90 -25.16
CA GLY A 448 36.66 2.28 -23.92
C GLY A 448 35.24 1.75 -23.74
N LYS A 449 34.72 0.95 -24.68
CA LYS A 449 33.40 0.33 -24.57
C LYS A 449 33.39 -0.80 -23.53
N LEU A 450 32.30 -0.91 -22.77
CA LEU A 450 32.09 -1.99 -21.82
C LEU A 450 31.09 -3.01 -22.41
N VAL A 451 31.51 -4.27 -22.56
CA VAL A 451 30.73 -5.35 -23.20
C VAL A 451 30.53 -6.50 -22.22
N GLY A 452 29.27 -6.90 -22.01
CA GLY A 452 28.94 -8.08 -21.19
C GLY A 452 29.24 -9.38 -21.92
N ILE A 453 29.83 -10.35 -21.21
CA ILE A 453 30.31 -11.62 -21.77
C ILE A 453 29.48 -12.80 -21.26
N THR A 454 29.31 -12.90 -19.93
CA THR A 454 28.53 -13.96 -19.28
C THR A 454 28.17 -13.54 -17.84
N GLY A 455 27.31 -14.31 -17.18
CA GLY A 455 27.01 -14.16 -15.75
C GLY A 455 26.68 -15.51 -15.13
N GLN A 456 27.06 -15.70 -13.87
CA GLN A 456 26.85 -16.94 -13.13
C GLN A 456 26.64 -16.64 -11.65
N GLN A 457 25.71 -17.36 -11.02
CA GLN A 457 25.59 -17.34 -9.56
C GLN A 457 26.62 -18.28 -8.93
N HIS A 458 27.23 -17.81 -7.86
CA HIS A 458 28.16 -18.58 -7.04
C HIS A 458 27.68 -18.61 -5.60
N ARG A 459 27.77 -19.76 -4.93
CA ARG A 459 27.47 -19.87 -3.50
C ARG A 459 28.77 -19.78 -2.71
N SER A 460 28.96 -18.67 -2.01
CA SER A 460 30.00 -18.61 -0.99
C SER A 460 29.48 -19.29 0.27
N GLU A 461 30.20 -20.33 0.68
CA GLU A 461 30.02 -20.94 1.99
C GLU A 461 31.38 -20.83 2.68
N ALA A 462 31.43 -20.13 3.80
CA ALA A 462 32.54 -20.27 4.71
C ALA A 462 32.60 -21.74 5.12
N LYS A 463 33.63 -22.43 4.63
CA LYS A 463 33.94 -23.79 5.05
C LYS A 463 34.01 -23.75 6.58
N LYS A 464 33.38 -24.70 7.27
CA LYS A 464 33.52 -24.79 8.73
C LYS A 464 34.97 -25.12 9.08
N MET A 465 35.81 -24.09 9.20
CA MET A 465 36.77 -24.06 10.29
C MET A 465 35.98 -24.33 11.56
N ASP A 466 36.43 -25.29 12.35
CA ASP A 466 36.00 -25.44 13.73
C ASP A 466 36.54 -24.28 14.58
N LYS A 467 36.02 -23.06 14.32
CA LYS A 467 35.79 -22.08 15.37
C LYS A 467 34.71 -22.67 16.27
N ARG A 468 35.13 -23.63 17.11
CA ARG A 468 34.27 -24.44 17.97
C ARG A 468 33.82 -23.56 19.14
N VAL A 469 32.98 -22.59 18.83
CA VAL A 469 32.14 -21.87 19.78
C VAL A 469 31.10 -22.88 20.25
N THR A 470 31.31 -23.44 21.43
CA THR A 470 30.40 -24.43 22.01
C THR A 470 29.98 -24.01 23.39
N GLY A 471 28.74 -24.32 23.70
CA GLY A 471 28.15 -24.25 25.02
C GLY A 471 26.85 -25.05 24.98
N THR A 472 26.55 -25.75 26.07
CA THR A 472 25.32 -26.52 26.25
C THR A 472 24.60 -26.01 27.48
N LEU A 473 23.34 -25.62 27.29
CA LEU A 473 22.45 -25.15 28.36
C LEU A 473 21.69 -26.34 28.96
N ALA A 474 21.59 -26.37 30.28
CA ALA A 474 20.75 -27.31 31.02
C ALA A 474 20.05 -26.58 32.16
N ILE A 475 18.74 -26.78 32.30
CA ILE A 475 17.95 -26.20 33.39
C ILE A 475 18.02 -27.11 34.61
N GLN A 476 18.30 -26.55 35.77
CA GLN A 476 18.44 -27.25 37.05
C GLN A 476 17.78 -26.46 38.18
N ASN A 477 17.68 -27.07 39.37
CA ASN A 477 17.21 -26.41 40.60
C ASN A 477 15.92 -25.59 40.42
N GLN A 478 14.94 -26.20 39.75
CA GLN A 478 13.63 -25.62 39.47
C GLN A 478 12.84 -25.52 40.79
N THR A 479 12.40 -24.32 41.13
CA THR A 479 11.66 -24.01 42.37
C THR A 479 10.52 -23.04 42.08
N SER A 480 9.69 -22.72 43.08
CA SER A 480 8.66 -21.68 42.97
C SER A 480 9.21 -20.25 42.81
N ASP A 481 10.51 -20.06 43.04
CA ASP A 481 11.12 -18.74 43.18
C ASP A 481 12.08 -18.45 42.00
N GLY A 482 12.42 -19.47 41.21
CA GLY A 482 13.43 -19.39 40.15
C GLY A 482 13.95 -20.76 39.69
N PHE A 483 14.90 -20.72 38.76
CA PHE A 483 15.62 -21.88 38.23
C PHE A 483 17.08 -21.53 37.94
N ASP A 484 17.96 -22.53 37.98
CA ASP A 484 19.35 -22.39 37.55
C ASP A 484 19.50 -22.76 36.08
N VAL A 485 20.27 -21.94 35.35
CA VAL A 485 20.79 -22.27 34.02
C VAL A 485 22.25 -22.67 34.18
N LEU A 486 22.54 -23.95 33.97
CA LEU A 486 23.90 -24.50 33.93
C LEU A 486 24.43 -24.48 32.49
N ILE A 487 25.63 -23.96 32.31
CA ILE A 487 26.31 -23.85 31.01
C ILE A 487 27.57 -24.72 31.03
N THR A 488 27.59 -25.76 30.20
CA THR A 488 28.66 -26.76 30.08
C THR A 488 29.27 -26.76 28.67
N ASN A 489 30.33 -27.56 28.46
CA ASN A 489 31.04 -27.67 27.17
C ASN A 489 31.47 -26.31 26.59
N VAL A 490 31.91 -25.41 27.46
CA VAL A 490 32.20 -24.00 27.15
C VAL A 490 33.54 -23.88 26.41
N SER A 491 33.49 -23.38 25.17
CA SER A 491 34.66 -23.14 24.32
C SER A 491 34.40 -21.98 23.36
N ASN A 492 35.42 -21.18 23.10
CA ASN A 492 35.50 -20.25 21.97
C ASN A 492 36.97 -20.20 21.52
N SER A 493 37.24 -20.38 20.23
CA SER A 493 38.61 -20.30 19.68
C SER A 493 39.27 -18.93 19.86
N ASN A 494 38.47 -17.88 20.03
CA ASN A 494 38.93 -16.52 20.30
C ASN A 494 39.13 -16.22 21.80
N GLY A 495 38.95 -17.21 22.69
CA GLY A 495 38.87 -17.01 24.13
C GLY A 495 37.51 -16.44 24.58
N ILE A 496 37.29 -16.39 25.89
CA ILE A 496 36.05 -15.92 26.51
C ILE A 496 36.41 -14.98 27.66
N VAL A 497 35.95 -13.74 27.57
CA VAL A 497 36.04 -12.69 28.59
C VAL A 497 34.85 -12.78 29.55
N ALA A 498 33.63 -12.96 29.01
CA ALA A 498 32.41 -13.10 29.79
C ALA A 498 31.42 -14.07 29.14
N VAL A 499 30.57 -14.69 29.96
CA VAL A 499 29.45 -15.53 29.52
C VAL A 499 28.15 -14.81 29.90
N LYS A 500 27.33 -14.51 28.89
CA LYS A 500 26.10 -13.73 29.00
C LYS A 500 24.91 -14.60 28.66
N VAL A 501 23.87 -14.55 29.49
CA VAL A 501 22.63 -15.33 29.33
C VAL A 501 21.44 -14.38 29.42
N PRO A 502 20.97 -13.83 28.29
CA PRO A 502 19.67 -13.15 28.27
C PRO A 502 18.54 -14.16 28.44
N VAL A 503 17.61 -13.79 29.31
CA VAL A 503 16.38 -14.52 29.63
C VAL A 503 15.20 -13.57 29.54
N TRP A 504 14.07 -14.04 29.03
CA TRP A 504 12.80 -13.30 28.95
C TRP A 504 11.62 -14.27 28.85
N THR A 505 10.40 -13.83 29.12
CA THR A 505 9.18 -14.63 28.97
C THR A 505 8.63 -14.53 27.53
N SER A 506 7.90 -15.54 27.06
CA SER A 506 7.23 -15.47 25.75
C SER A 506 5.97 -14.60 25.74
N ASN A 507 5.52 -14.13 26.90
CA ASN A 507 4.44 -13.16 26.98
C ASN A 507 5.01 -11.79 26.58
N ARG A 508 4.24 -10.96 25.86
CA ARG A 508 4.63 -9.57 25.52
C ARG A 508 6.01 -9.42 24.83
N ASP A 509 6.48 -10.49 24.17
CA ASP A 509 7.67 -10.62 23.32
C ASP A 509 9.04 -10.60 24.03
N GLN A 510 9.53 -9.45 24.49
CA GLN A 510 10.85 -9.26 25.14
C GLN A 510 10.83 -8.09 26.14
N ASP A 511 9.66 -7.70 26.65
CA ASP A 511 9.51 -6.55 27.55
C ASP A 511 10.20 -6.75 28.91
N ASP A 512 10.36 -8.00 29.36
CA ASP A 512 11.02 -8.39 30.61
C ASP A 512 12.46 -8.91 30.45
N ILE A 513 13.14 -8.63 29.33
CA ILE A 513 14.46 -9.23 29.04
C ILE A 513 15.58 -8.79 29.99
N ILE A 514 16.19 -9.77 30.68
CA ILE A 514 17.30 -9.57 31.62
C ILE A 514 18.55 -10.28 31.13
N TRP A 515 19.65 -9.53 30.99
CA TRP A 515 20.96 -10.03 30.59
C TRP A 515 21.80 -10.44 31.81
N TYR A 516 21.78 -11.73 32.16
CA TYR A 516 22.55 -12.26 33.27
C TYR A 516 24.04 -12.46 32.92
N ASP A 517 24.93 -12.08 33.84
CA ASP A 517 26.32 -12.52 33.87
C ASP A 517 26.43 -13.90 34.52
N ALA A 518 26.94 -14.88 33.79
CA ALA A 518 27.08 -16.23 34.31
C ALA A 518 28.34 -16.37 35.18
N ASN A 519 28.17 -16.94 36.36
CA ASN A 519 29.24 -17.13 37.33
C ASN A 519 30.04 -18.39 37.00
N LYS A 520 31.35 -18.26 36.81
CA LYS A 520 32.23 -19.39 36.52
C LYS A 520 32.37 -20.32 37.73
N GLN A 521 32.21 -21.62 37.52
CA GLN A 521 32.34 -22.66 38.53
C GLN A 521 33.73 -23.33 38.49
N ALA A 522 34.06 -24.09 39.54
CA ALA A 522 35.38 -24.68 39.73
C ALA A 522 35.75 -25.76 38.68
N ASP A 523 34.76 -26.38 38.04
CA ASP A 523 34.91 -27.36 36.96
C ASP A 523 34.97 -26.75 35.55
N ASN A 524 35.00 -25.41 35.45
CA ASN A 524 34.87 -24.61 34.23
C ASN A 524 33.49 -24.62 33.54
N SER A 525 32.45 -25.16 34.19
CA SER A 525 31.07 -24.79 33.84
C SER A 525 30.78 -23.36 34.32
N TYR A 526 29.62 -22.81 33.92
CA TYR A 526 29.12 -21.53 34.40
C TYR A 526 27.67 -21.70 34.86
N LYS A 527 27.22 -20.87 35.81
CA LYS A 527 25.84 -20.89 36.31
C LYS A 527 25.22 -19.49 36.35
N VAL A 528 23.97 -19.40 35.90
CA VAL A 528 23.05 -18.29 36.20
C VAL A 528 21.94 -18.81 37.09
N THR A 529 21.52 -18.00 38.06
CA THR A 529 20.29 -18.24 38.84
C THR A 529 19.27 -17.20 38.40
N VAL A 530 18.25 -17.63 37.67
CA VAL A 530 17.14 -16.79 37.21
C VAL A 530 16.09 -16.76 38.31
N LYS A 531 15.62 -15.58 38.70
CA LYS A 531 14.53 -15.44 39.69
C LYS A 531 13.25 -15.05 38.99
N LEU A 532 12.15 -15.73 39.27
CA LEU A 532 10.85 -15.36 38.70
C LEU A 532 10.43 -13.96 39.16
N SER A 533 10.85 -13.51 40.35
CA SER A 533 10.61 -12.15 40.85
C SER A 533 11.19 -11.03 39.98
N GLU A 534 12.24 -11.33 39.22
CA GLU A 534 12.88 -10.36 38.31
C GLU A 534 12.13 -10.34 36.95
N HIS A 535 11.42 -11.42 36.65
CA HIS A 535 10.53 -11.62 35.49
C HIS A 535 9.03 -11.55 35.90
N GLN A 536 8.70 -10.63 36.82
CA GLN A 536 7.33 -10.31 37.27
C GLN A 536 6.48 -11.50 37.78
N TYR A 537 7.11 -12.61 38.17
CA TYR A 537 6.49 -13.90 38.49
C TYR A 537 5.64 -14.49 37.36
N GLU A 538 5.95 -14.15 36.10
CA GLU A 538 5.23 -14.69 34.97
C GLU A 538 5.43 -16.21 34.82
N THR A 539 4.38 -16.89 34.36
CA THR A 539 4.36 -18.33 34.09
C THR A 539 4.27 -18.59 32.59
N GLY A 540 4.63 -19.80 32.15
CA GLY A 540 4.71 -20.16 30.73
C GLY A 540 6.16 -20.29 30.23
N THR A 541 6.37 -20.09 28.93
CA THR A 541 7.66 -20.37 28.30
C THR A 541 8.67 -19.23 28.48
N TYR A 542 9.77 -19.51 29.19
CA TYR A 542 10.96 -18.66 29.24
C TYR A 542 11.90 -18.99 28.09
N MET A 543 12.37 -17.95 27.39
CA MET A 543 13.40 -18.00 26.35
C MET A 543 14.77 -17.74 26.97
N ILE A 544 15.74 -18.60 26.72
CA ILE A 544 17.06 -18.57 27.39
C ILE A 544 18.15 -18.73 26.32
N HIS A 545 18.85 -17.66 25.99
CA HIS A 545 19.93 -17.69 25.00
C HIS A 545 21.31 -17.63 25.66
N LEU A 546 22.35 -18.06 24.93
CA LEU A 546 23.74 -18.06 25.39
C LEU A 546 24.62 -17.26 24.43
N TYR A 547 25.36 -16.30 24.99
CA TYR A 547 26.35 -15.51 24.29
C TYR A 547 27.69 -15.51 25.05
N TYR A 548 28.79 -15.39 24.31
CA TYR A 548 30.12 -15.11 24.86
C TYR A 548 30.59 -13.73 24.42
N VAL A 549 31.23 -13.00 25.33
CA VAL A 549 32.11 -11.88 24.93
C VAL A 549 33.50 -12.49 24.73
N ASP A 550 34.05 -12.41 23.51
CA ASP A 550 35.36 -12.96 23.18
C ASP A 550 36.52 -12.00 23.53
N ASN A 551 37.78 -12.42 23.37
CA ASN A 551 38.94 -11.56 23.66
C ASN A 551 39.07 -10.35 22.71
N ASN A 552 38.33 -10.32 21.60
CA ASN A 552 38.23 -9.15 20.71
C ASN A 552 37.09 -8.21 21.12
N ASN A 553 36.47 -8.47 22.28
CA ASN A 553 35.31 -7.76 22.82
C ASN A 553 34.06 -7.87 21.91
N GLN A 554 33.95 -8.95 21.13
CA GLN A 554 32.77 -9.23 20.29
C GLN A 554 31.77 -10.12 21.03
N LEU A 555 30.48 -9.80 20.91
CA LEU A 555 29.40 -10.65 21.42
C LEU A 555 29.06 -11.73 20.38
N VAL A 556 29.30 -12.99 20.74
CA VAL A 556 29.14 -14.15 19.86
C VAL A 556 28.01 -15.04 20.40
N GLY A 557 26.96 -15.24 19.60
CA GLY A 557 25.87 -16.18 19.92
C GLY A 557 26.33 -17.64 19.86
N VAL A 558 25.88 -18.45 20.80
CA VAL A 558 26.35 -19.84 21.00
C VAL A 558 25.23 -20.85 20.77
N THR A 559 24.14 -20.73 21.52
CA THR A 559 22.96 -21.60 21.46
C THR A 559 21.78 -20.95 22.20
N GLY A 560 20.62 -21.58 22.20
CA GLY A 560 19.48 -21.23 23.06
C GLY A 560 18.71 -22.48 23.50
N THR A 561 17.89 -22.31 24.53
CA THR A 561 16.91 -23.29 25.00
C THR A 561 15.67 -22.54 25.50
N THR A 562 14.59 -23.27 25.74
CA THR A 562 13.46 -22.77 26.51
C THR A 562 13.35 -23.49 27.85
N TYR A 563 12.58 -22.91 28.77
CA TYR A 563 12.10 -23.57 29.98
C TYR A 563 10.64 -23.21 30.21
N GLU A 564 9.78 -24.21 30.39
CA GLU A 564 8.39 -23.98 30.77
C GLU A 564 8.34 -23.84 32.30
N VAL A 565 8.05 -22.63 32.80
CA VAL A 565 7.72 -22.40 34.21
C VAL A 565 6.25 -22.82 34.37
N PRO A 566 5.96 -23.95 35.04
CA PRO A 566 4.59 -24.41 35.18
C PRO A 566 3.78 -23.41 35.99
N ALA A 567 2.48 -23.29 35.69
CA ALA A 567 1.55 -22.60 36.57
C ALA A 567 1.65 -23.20 37.98
N HIS A 568 2.11 -22.40 38.94
CA HIS A 568 2.37 -22.89 40.29
C HIS A 568 1.06 -23.09 41.05
N GLU A 569 0.53 -24.31 41.03
CA GLU A 569 -0.51 -24.71 41.97
C GLU A 569 0.04 -24.64 43.41
N ASN A 570 -0.44 -23.62 44.15
CA ASN A 570 -0.34 -23.48 45.61
C ASN A 570 1.05 -23.16 46.21
N LYS A 571 1.56 -21.96 45.91
CA LYS A 571 1.64 -20.93 46.97
C LYS A 571 0.61 -19.86 46.61
N GLU A 572 -0.10 -19.30 47.58
CA GLU A 572 -1.20 -18.36 47.33
C GLU A 572 -0.67 -17.10 46.62
N GLN A 573 -0.79 -17.07 45.29
CA GLN A 573 -0.30 -15.95 44.47
C GLN A 573 -1.11 -14.70 44.82
N VAL A 574 -0.43 -13.55 44.89
CA VAL A 574 -1.11 -12.28 45.10
C VAL A 574 -1.96 -11.99 43.86
N THR A 575 -3.27 -12.12 44.00
CA THR A 575 -4.23 -11.78 42.96
C THR A 575 -4.81 -10.42 43.26
N VAL A 576 -5.06 -9.63 42.23
CA VAL A 576 -5.64 -8.29 42.37
C VAL A 576 -6.96 -8.26 41.63
N THR A 577 -7.95 -7.61 42.22
CA THR A 577 -9.26 -7.37 41.62
C THR A 577 -9.60 -5.89 41.69
N SER A 578 -10.41 -5.41 40.76
CA SER A 578 -11.07 -4.11 40.86
C SER A 578 -12.59 -4.28 40.93
N THR A 579 -13.24 -3.40 41.67
CA THR A 579 -14.71 -3.26 41.66
C THR A 579 -15.07 -1.80 41.55
N TYR A 580 -15.80 -1.42 40.51
CA TYR A 580 -16.34 -0.06 40.38
C TYR A 580 -17.30 0.26 41.53
N LYS A 581 -17.16 1.46 42.11
CA LYS A 581 -17.97 1.96 43.23
C LYS A 581 -18.71 3.26 42.89
N GLY A 582 -18.60 3.75 41.65
CA GLY A 582 -19.30 4.92 41.14
C GLY A 582 -18.47 6.20 41.18
N THR A 583 -18.82 7.17 40.35
CA THR A 583 -18.19 8.50 40.30
C THR A 583 -16.66 8.42 40.17
N GLY A 584 -16.19 7.55 39.27
CA GLY A 584 -14.75 7.30 39.05
C GLY A 584 -14.04 6.48 40.14
N ASN A 585 -14.73 6.05 41.20
CA ASN A 585 -14.12 5.26 42.26
C ASN A 585 -14.02 3.78 41.89
N TYR A 586 -12.84 3.20 42.08
CA TYR A 586 -12.57 1.76 41.98
C TYR A 586 -11.99 1.27 43.31
N LEU A 587 -12.62 0.27 43.91
CA LEU A 587 -12.01 -0.48 45.02
C LEU A 587 -11.04 -1.48 44.39
N ILE A 588 -9.75 -1.28 44.62
CA ILE A 588 -8.68 -2.22 44.28
C ILE A 588 -8.43 -3.10 45.51
N THR A 589 -8.49 -4.41 45.34
CA THR A 589 -8.20 -5.38 46.41
C THR A 589 -7.11 -6.34 45.95
N ALA A 590 -6.02 -6.40 46.70
CA ALA A 590 -4.99 -7.42 46.59
C ALA A 590 -5.29 -8.52 47.63
N HIS A 591 -5.47 -9.75 47.17
CA HIS A 591 -5.70 -10.94 47.98
C HIS A 591 -4.39 -11.73 48.15
N ASN A 592 -4.31 -12.55 49.20
CA ASN A 592 -3.14 -13.37 49.56
C ASN A 592 -1.85 -12.57 49.77
N VAL A 593 -1.94 -11.31 50.20
CA VAL A 593 -0.76 -10.47 50.42
C VAL A 593 0.11 -11.00 51.56
N PRO A 594 1.45 -10.85 51.49
CA PRO A 594 2.34 -11.18 52.61
C PRO A 594 1.90 -10.51 53.90
N SER A 595 2.15 -11.17 55.05
CA SER A 595 1.74 -10.69 56.37
C SER A 595 2.68 -9.65 56.99
N ASP A 596 3.86 -9.45 56.39
CA ASP A 596 4.90 -8.50 56.80
C ASP A 596 5.06 -7.33 55.82
N GLY A 597 5.76 -6.26 56.24
CA GLY A 597 5.93 -5.03 55.46
C GLY A 597 4.62 -4.26 55.20
N ASP A 598 4.69 -3.17 54.46
CA ASP A 598 3.50 -2.42 53.99
C ASP A 598 3.09 -2.92 52.60
N ILE A 599 1.82 -2.81 52.24
CA ILE A 599 1.35 -3.05 50.87
C ILE A 599 1.07 -1.71 50.20
N LEU A 600 1.63 -1.51 49.01
CA LEU A 600 1.41 -0.33 48.19
C LEU A 600 0.84 -0.73 46.83
N VAL A 601 0.08 0.18 46.23
CA VAL A 601 -0.34 0.09 44.84
C VAL A 601 0.06 1.36 44.09
N ALA A 602 0.70 1.19 42.95
CA ALA A 602 0.89 2.24 41.96
C ALA A 602 -0.24 2.15 40.93
N VAL A 603 -0.94 3.27 40.69
CA VAL A 603 -2.01 3.37 39.70
C VAL A 603 -1.69 4.46 38.69
N TRP A 604 -1.88 4.18 37.41
CA TRP A 604 -1.73 5.11 36.28
C TRP A 604 -2.62 4.67 35.11
N SER A 605 -2.84 5.55 34.14
CA SER A 605 -3.56 5.24 32.89
C SER A 605 -2.61 4.86 31.75
N ASP A 606 -3.06 4.09 30.75
CA ASP A 606 -2.31 3.90 29.49
C ASP A 606 -2.21 5.22 28.66
N THR A 607 -2.83 6.32 29.10
CA THR A 607 -2.96 7.56 28.32
C THR A 607 -1.76 8.46 28.55
N HIS A 608 -0.75 8.34 27.68
CA HIS A 608 0.59 8.96 27.77
C HIS A 608 1.58 8.24 28.72
N ASP A 609 1.48 6.90 28.80
CA ASP A 609 2.31 6.05 29.64
C ASP A 609 2.18 6.43 31.14
N GLN A 610 3.26 6.39 31.93
CA GLN A 610 3.22 6.63 33.38
C GLN A 610 3.24 8.12 33.77
N ASP A 611 2.61 9.02 32.99
CA ASP A 611 2.61 10.46 33.28
C ASP A 611 1.81 10.85 34.53
N ASP A 612 0.77 10.06 34.85
CA ASP A 612 -0.19 10.27 35.94
C ASP A 612 -0.07 9.25 37.08
N ILE A 613 1.10 8.62 37.23
CA ILE A 613 1.34 7.59 38.24
C ILE A 613 1.25 8.14 39.68
N ILE A 614 0.30 7.60 40.44
CA ILE A 614 0.12 7.89 41.87
C ILE A 614 0.36 6.62 42.68
N TRP A 615 1.22 6.74 43.68
CA TRP A 615 1.50 5.69 44.65
C TRP A 615 0.61 5.85 45.87
N TYR A 616 -0.03 4.75 46.27
CA TYR A 616 -0.89 4.68 47.44
C TYR A 616 -0.45 3.56 48.38
N GLU A 617 -0.65 3.75 49.67
CA GLU A 617 -0.56 2.70 50.69
C GLU A 617 -1.96 2.07 50.83
N MET A 618 -2.03 0.73 50.92
CA MET A 618 -3.29 -0.01 50.96
C MET A 618 -3.64 -0.43 52.40
N ASP A 619 -4.92 -0.32 52.77
CA ASP A 619 -5.41 -0.75 54.08
C ASP A 619 -5.40 -2.29 54.16
N ARG A 620 -4.46 -2.86 54.94
CA ARG A 620 -4.35 -4.32 55.15
C ARG A 620 -5.34 -4.83 56.21
N SER A 621 -6.04 -5.91 55.87
CA SER A 621 -6.81 -6.75 56.78
C SER A 621 -6.44 -8.22 56.55
N ASN A 622 -5.65 -8.81 57.46
CA ASN A 622 -5.11 -10.17 57.34
C ASN A 622 -4.33 -10.39 56.02
N LEU A 623 -4.81 -11.29 55.17
CA LEU A 623 -4.24 -11.63 53.85
C LEU A 623 -4.82 -10.79 52.71
N GLU A 624 -5.65 -9.79 52.99
CA GLU A 624 -6.12 -8.84 51.99
C GLU A 624 -5.57 -7.44 52.27
N ALA A 625 -5.28 -6.68 51.23
CA ALA A 625 -5.08 -5.24 51.31
C ALA A 625 -5.94 -4.56 50.27
N SER A 626 -6.63 -3.48 50.64
CA SER A 626 -7.57 -2.80 49.75
C SER A 626 -7.46 -1.28 49.82
N LEU A 627 -7.82 -0.61 48.73
CA LEU A 627 -7.93 0.84 48.69
C LEU A 627 -8.95 1.28 47.63
N GLN A 628 -9.70 2.33 47.92
CA GLN A 628 -10.54 2.99 46.93
C GLN A 628 -9.76 4.12 46.24
N VAL A 629 -9.48 3.95 44.95
CA VAL A 629 -8.81 4.93 44.09
C VAL A 629 -9.85 5.65 43.24
N ASN A 630 -9.77 6.98 43.13
CA ASN A 630 -10.67 7.77 42.28
C ASN A 630 -9.95 8.19 40.99
N THR A 631 -10.42 7.71 39.85
CA THR A 631 -9.82 7.96 38.53
C THR A 631 -9.95 9.42 38.05
N GLN A 632 -10.74 10.26 38.72
CA GLN A 632 -10.74 11.71 38.52
C GLN A 632 -9.42 12.39 38.93
N ASN A 633 -8.57 11.71 39.70
CA ASN A 633 -7.22 12.18 40.05
C ASN A 633 -6.16 11.83 38.99
N HIS A 634 -6.56 11.14 37.92
CA HIS A 634 -5.71 10.64 36.84
C HIS A 634 -6.19 11.18 35.49
N ASN A 635 -5.38 11.00 34.44
CA ASN A 635 -5.63 11.55 33.12
C ASN A 635 -6.42 10.57 32.22
N GLY A 636 -7.38 11.08 31.46
CA GLY A 636 -7.98 10.34 30.35
C GLY A 636 -8.97 9.23 30.73
N THR A 637 -9.05 8.20 29.89
CA THR A 637 -9.97 7.05 29.96
C THR A 637 -9.37 5.91 29.14
N GLY A 638 -9.65 4.65 29.47
CA GLY A 638 -9.11 3.48 28.78
C GLY A 638 -8.62 2.43 29.77
N THR A 639 -7.53 1.74 29.43
CA THR A 639 -6.84 0.86 30.38
C THR A 639 -6.17 1.68 31.48
N TYR A 640 -6.28 1.18 32.70
CA TYR A 640 -5.54 1.63 33.88
C TYR A 640 -4.85 0.43 34.50
N HIS A 641 -3.67 0.66 35.04
CA HIS A 641 -2.85 -0.37 35.68
C HIS A 641 -2.87 -0.19 37.19
N ALA A 642 -2.89 -1.30 37.92
CA ALA A 642 -2.70 -1.35 39.36
C ALA A 642 -1.56 -2.34 39.65
N HIS A 643 -0.36 -1.83 39.91
CA HIS A 643 0.79 -2.66 40.27
C HIS A 643 0.98 -2.65 41.79
N VAL A 644 0.94 -3.83 42.39
CA VAL A 644 0.98 -4.03 43.84
C VAL A 644 2.37 -4.46 44.28
N TYR A 645 2.86 -3.85 45.36
CA TYR A 645 4.20 -4.03 45.90
C TYR A 645 4.17 -4.24 47.42
N GLN A 646 5.13 -5.01 47.92
CA GLN A 646 5.48 -5.08 49.35
C GLN A 646 6.65 -4.14 49.63
N ARG A 647 6.56 -3.32 50.69
CA ARG A 647 7.69 -2.54 51.24
C ARG A 647 8.13 -3.14 52.57
N LEU A 648 9.36 -3.63 52.65
CA LEU A 648 9.97 -4.13 53.88
C LEU A 648 11.26 -3.36 54.17
N GLY A 649 11.18 -2.33 55.01
CA GLY A 649 12.23 -1.32 55.15
C GLY A 649 12.47 -0.60 53.82
N ASP A 650 13.72 -0.45 53.42
CA ASP A 650 14.10 0.19 52.15
C ASP A 650 13.86 -0.70 50.90
N LYS A 651 13.42 -1.96 51.08
CA LYS A 651 13.22 -2.89 49.97
C LYS A 651 11.77 -2.90 49.47
N MET A 652 11.57 -2.46 48.24
CA MET A 652 10.34 -2.71 47.46
C MET A 652 10.44 -4.07 46.74
N THR A 653 9.36 -4.86 46.77
CA THR A 653 9.24 -6.13 46.04
C THR A 653 7.90 -6.12 45.29
N ALA A 654 7.92 -6.30 43.96
CA ALA A 654 6.69 -6.43 43.18
C ALA A 654 5.95 -7.74 43.54
N LEU A 655 4.63 -7.66 43.68
CA LEU A 655 3.77 -8.79 44.06
C LEU A 655 2.86 -9.23 42.90
N SER A 656 2.23 -8.27 42.22
CA SER A 656 1.24 -8.54 41.17
C SER A 656 0.96 -7.29 40.35
N GLY A 657 0.51 -7.45 39.09
CA GLY A 657 0.03 -6.38 38.23
C GLY A 657 -1.37 -6.72 37.72
N TYR A 658 -2.24 -5.73 37.60
CA TYR A 658 -3.62 -5.93 37.17
C TYR A 658 -4.17 -4.73 36.41
N ASP A 659 -4.79 -5.02 35.26
CA ASP A 659 -5.33 -4.02 34.34
C ASP A 659 -6.85 -3.93 34.47
N PHE A 660 -7.40 -2.72 34.52
CA PHE A 660 -8.84 -2.46 34.56
C PHE A 660 -9.26 -1.36 33.58
N GLN A 661 -10.55 -1.31 33.23
CA GLN A 661 -11.07 -0.38 32.22
C GLN A 661 -11.85 0.77 32.86
N VAL A 662 -11.49 1.99 32.49
CA VAL A 662 -12.09 3.25 32.94
C VAL A 662 -12.80 3.91 31.77
N ASN A 663 -14.14 3.78 31.77
CA ASN A 663 -14.99 4.25 30.68
C ASN A 663 -15.30 5.76 30.73
N LYS A 664 -15.07 6.41 31.89
CA LYS A 664 -15.44 7.80 32.14
C LYS A 664 -14.64 8.41 33.29
N SER A 665 -14.09 9.60 33.06
CA SER A 665 -13.31 10.38 34.05
C SER A 665 -13.87 11.77 34.37
N ASN A 666 -14.73 12.37 33.53
CA ASN A 666 -15.38 13.64 33.87
C ASN A 666 -16.73 13.40 34.58
N TYR A 667 -16.89 13.94 35.80
CA TYR A 667 -18.15 13.97 36.55
C TYR A 667 -18.49 15.39 37.02
N ASP A 668 -18.28 16.39 36.15
CA ASP A 668 -18.72 17.77 36.36
C ASP A 668 -20.23 17.81 36.62
N THR A 669 -20.66 18.73 37.48
CA THR A 669 -22.07 18.84 37.88
C THR A 669 -22.67 20.12 37.30
N PRO A 670 -23.59 20.05 36.33
CA PRO A 670 -24.25 21.24 35.83
C PRO A 670 -25.10 21.87 36.92
N TYR A 671 -25.23 23.20 36.91
CA TYR A 671 -26.12 23.92 37.81
C TYR A 671 -27.48 24.16 37.14
N TYR A 672 -28.56 23.82 37.84
CA TYR A 672 -29.93 24.15 37.46
C TYR A 672 -30.62 24.89 38.61
N ASN A 673 -31.39 25.93 38.28
CA ASN A 673 -32.21 26.64 39.23
C ASN A 673 -33.69 26.27 39.01
N GLN A 674 -34.39 25.80 40.04
CA GLN A 674 -35.79 25.36 39.96
C GLN A 674 -36.76 26.49 39.57
N ARG A 675 -36.34 27.75 39.73
CA ARG A 675 -37.11 28.96 39.42
C ARG A 675 -36.89 29.50 38.01
N ASP A 676 -36.02 28.87 37.21
CA ASP A 676 -35.82 29.18 35.79
C ASP A 676 -37.16 29.09 35.02
N ASP A 677 -37.46 30.12 34.22
CA ASP A 677 -38.73 30.28 33.50
C ASP A 677 -39.05 29.12 32.55
N ARG A 678 -38.06 28.32 32.13
CA ARG A 678 -38.26 27.12 31.30
C ARG A 678 -39.14 26.06 31.97
N TRP A 679 -39.16 26.00 33.30
CA TRP A 679 -39.89 24.96 34.04
C TRP A 679 -40.58 25.43 35.32
N SER A 680 -40.25 26.60 35.87
CA SER A 680 -40.77 27.07 37.16
C SER A 680 -42.29 27.20 37.21
N GLY A 681 -42.92 27.54 36.08
CA GLY A 681 -44.37 27.63 35.90
C GLY A 681 -45.09 26.30 35.62
N LEU A 682 -44.38 25.16 35.52
CA LEU A 682 -45.01 23.86 35.28
C LEU A 682 -45.72 23.36 36.54
N LYS A 683 -46.98 22.95 36.38
CA LYS A 683 -47.84 22.52 37.48
C LYS A 683 -47.89 21.00 37.59
N TYR A 684 -47.60 20.50 38.78
CA TYR A 684 -47.68 19.09 39.14
C TYR A 684 -48.59 18.96 40.35
N GLY A 685 -49.77 18.35 40.19
CA GLY A 685 -50.73 18.15 41.26
C GLY A 685 -51.09 19.43 42.02
N ARG A 686 -50.68 19.50 43.30
CA ARG A 686 -50.93 20.61 44.21
C ARG A 686 -49.99 21.81 43.98
N GLY A 687 -48.75 21.57 43.55
CA GLY A 687 -47.69 22.57 43.48
C GLY A 687 -47.25 22.93 42.05
N TYR A 688 -46.32 23.88 41.98
CA TYR A 688 -45.57 24.21 40.76
C TYR A 688 -44.09 23.90 40.99
N LEU A 689 -43.34 23.58 39.94
CA LEU A 689 -41.93 23.19 40.07
C LEU A 689 -41.09 24.32 40.68
N GLY A 690 -41.35 25.60 40.35
CA GLY A 690 -40.70 26.76 40.96
C GLY A 690 -40.68 26.75 42.50
N PRO A 691 -41.83 26.70 43.20
CA PRO A 691 -41.88 26.66 44.65
C PRO A 691 -41.57 25.30 45.30
N THR A 692 -41.77 24.16 44.62
CA THR A 692 -41.71 22.82 45.29
C THR A 692 -40.76 21.82 44.62
N GLY A 693 -39.94 22.25 43.67
CA GLY A 693 -39.16 21.38 42.77
C GLY A 693 -37.68 21.27 43.08
N CYS A 694 -37.26 21.43 44.34
CA CYS A 694 -35.86 21.27 44.77
C CYS A 694 -35.31 19.88 44.40
N VAL A 695 -35.91 18.81 44.93
CA VAL A 695 -35.53 17.42 44.63
C VAL A 695 -35.51 17.10 43.13
N PRO A 696 -36.54 17.41 42.30
CA PRO A 696 -36.45 17.23 40.84
C PRO A 696 -35.26 17.97 40.19
N THR A 697 -34.90 19.15 40.69
CA THR A 697 -33.80 19.97 40.17
C THR A 697 -32.44 19.42 40.61
N ASP A 698 -32.31 19.00 41.85
CA ASP A 698 -31.09 18.40 42.40
C ASP A 698 -30.76 17.05 41.77
N LEU A 699 -31.78 16.20 41.64
CA LEU A 699 -31.68 14.95 40.88
C LEU A 699 -31.29 15.23 39.42
N ALA A 700 -31.86 16.24 38.76
CA ALA A 700 -31.48 16.60 37.39
C ALA A 700 -29.99 16.98 37.29
N MET A 701 -29.45 17.76 38.24
CA MET A 701 -28.02 18.09 38.30
C MET A 701 -27.14 16.83 38.49
N VAL A 702 -27.49 15.97 39.45
CA VAL A 702 -26.71 14.76 39.79
C VAL A 702 -26.81 13.68 38.72
N ILE A 703 -27.99 13.41 38.19
CA ILE A 703 -28.21 12.47 37.07
C ILE A 703 -27.42 12.94 35.85
N SER A 704 -27.48 14.24 35.51
CA SER A 704 -26.73 14.76 34.36
C SER A 704 -25.22 14.53 34.50
N SER A 705 -24.69 14.80 35.70
CA SER A 705 -23.30 14.57 36.06
C SER A 705 -22.90 13.10 35.95
N LEU A 706 -23.66 12.20 36.58
CA LEU A 706 -23.34 10.77 36.66
C LEU A 706 -23.56 10.05 35.33
N LYS A 707 -24.61 10.36 34.56
CA LYS A 707 -24.85 9.75 33.23
C LYS A 707 -24.03 10.40 32.11
N GLY A 708 -23.55 11.64 32.28
CA GLY A 708 -22.85 12.38 31.22
C GLY A 708 -23.77 12.79 30.06
N GLN A 709 -25.05 12.98 30.34
CA GLN A 709 -26.10 13.33 29.38
C GLN A 709 -27.05 14.33 30.05
N GLU A 710 -27.53 15.35 29.34
CA GLU A 710 -28.43 16.33 29.92
C GLU A 710 -29.77 15.69 30.36
N VAL A 711 -30.11 15.88 31.63
CA VAL A 711 -31.42 15.55 32.21
C VAL A 711 -31.91 16.80 32.94
N THR A 712 -33.08 17.30 32.53
CA THR A 712 -33.65 18.57 33.00
C THR A 712 -34.60 18.39 34.19
N PRO A 713 -34.81 19.44 35.02
CA PRO A 713 -35.70 19.35 36.19
C PRO A 713 -37.12 18.91 35.87
N ASN A 714 -37.68 19.35 34.72
CA ASN A 714 -39.01 18.93 34.31
C ASN A 714 -39.08 17.45 33.90
N GLN A 715 -38.02 16.86 33.32
CA GLN A 715 -38.00 15.42 33.03
C GLN A 715 -38.03 14.58 34.31
N VAL A 716 -37.34 15.01 35.36
CA VAL A 716 -37.38 14.34 36.67
C VAL A 716 -38.73 14.53 37.34
N ALA A 717 -39.29 15.74 37.29
CA ALA A 717 -40.63 16.04 37.80
C ALA A 717 -41.73 15.24 37.08
N ASP A 718 -41.65 15.12 35.75
CA ASP A 718 -42.55 14.31 34.92
C ASP A 718 -42.47 12.83 35.30
N TYR A 719 -41.27 12.28 35.51
CA TYR A 719 -41.13 10.90 36.00
C TYR A 719 -41.80 10.73 37.37
N LEU A 720 -41.38 11.55 38.35
CA LEU A 720 -41.84 11.47 39.74
C LEU A 720 -43.36 11.60 39.82
N TYR A 721 -43.96 12.58 39.14
CA TYR A 721 -45.39 12.81 39.19
C TYR A 721 -46.19 11.71 38.48
N ASN A 722 -45.76 11.25 37.30
CA ASN A 722 -46.56 10.31 36.51
C ASN A 722 -46.39 8.84 36.96
N ASN A 723 -45.23 8.47 37.51
CA ASN A 723 -44.88 7.07 37.79
C ASN A 723 -44.80 6.73 39.29
N THR A 724 -44.75 7.72 40.19
CA THR A 724 -44.69 7.51 41.64
C THR A 724 -45.85 8.22 42.35
N ASN A 725 -46.00 8.06 43.66
CA ASN A 725 -46.87 8.90 44.48
C ASN A 725 -46.11 9.95 45.29
N GLU A 726 -44.83 10.12 45.00
CA GLU A 726 -43.85 10.76 45.87
C GLU A 726 -43.59 12.24 45.57
N PHE A 727 -44.30 12.86 44.62
CA PHE A 727 -44.14 14.28 44.28
C PHE A 727 -45.49 14.98 44.11
N ASN A 728 -45.73 16.06 44.87
CA ASN A 728 -46.86 16.99 44.76
C ASN A 728 -48.30 16.42 44.74
N LYS A 729 -48.52 15.14 45.06
CA LYS A 729 -49.86 14.52 45.09
C LYS A 729 -50.53 14.66 46.46
N ASN A 730 -49.91 14.08 47.49
CA ASN A 730 -50.48 14.01 48.84
C ASN A 730 -49.93 15.12 49.77
N PHE A 731 -48.73 15.59 49.47
CA PHE A 731 -47.98 16.65 50.13
C PHE A 731 -47.41 17.59 49.05
N ASP A 732 -46.77 18.68 49.45
CA ASP A 732 -46.05 19.59 48.56
C ASP A 732 -44.54 19.28 48.66
N GLY A 733 -43.82 19.20 47.53
CA GLY A 733 -42.44 18.70 47.47
C GLY A 733 -42.33 17.23 47.06
N THR A 734 -41.12 16.66 47.16
CA THR A 734 -40.82 15.23 46.89
C THR A 734 -40.35 14.52 48.15
N SER A 735 -40.76 13.26 48.38
CA SER A 735 -40.30 12.47 49.54
C SER A 735 -38.90 11.86 49.33
N GLY A 736 -38.27 11.43 50.41
CA GLY A 736 -37.05 10.61 50.37
C GLY A 736 -37.22 9.31 49.57
N GLN A 737 -38.42 8.70 49.57
CA GLN A 737 -38.74 7.56 48.71
C GLN A 737 -38.75 7.93 47.23
N GLY A 738 -39.16 9.15 46.90
CA GLY A 738 -39.10 9.69 45.54
C GLY A 738 -37.67 9.78 45.02
N ILE A 739 -36.70 10.17 45.86
CA ILE A 739 -35.28 10.20 45.52
C ILE A 739 -34.77 8.80 45.14
N LEU A 740 -35.09 7.78 45.94
CA LEU A 740 -34.71 6.39 45.66
C LEU A 740 -35.36 5.86 44.37
N GLN A 741 -36.65 6.11 44.16
CA GLN A 741 -37.38 5.67 42.97
C GLN A 741 -36.87 6.37 41.69
N ALA A 742 -36.57 7.67 41.77
CA ALA A 742 -35.97 8.40 40.65
C ALA A 742 -34.55 7.92 40.35
N ALA A 743 -33.66 7.82 41.33
CA ALA A 743 -32.31 7.30 41.10
C ALA A 743 -32.34 5.93 40.40
N SER A 744 -33.18 5.01 40.88
CA SER A 744 -33.37 3.70 40.27
C SER A 744 -33.84 3.77 38.81
N HIS A 745 -34.74 4.69 38.46
CA HIS A 745 -35.21 4.88 37.08
C HIS A 745 -34.09 5.24 36.10
N TRP A 746 -33.14 6.09 36.51
CA TRP A 746 -31.96 6.44 35.69
C TRP A 746 -30.81 5.41 35.78
N GLY A 747 -31.04 4.26 36.43
CA GLY A 747 -30.01 3.25 36.65
C GLY A 747 -28.88 3.78 37.53
N LEU A 748 -29.24 4.44 38.62
CA LEU A 748 -28.35 4.93 39.67
C LEU A 748 -28.76 4.28 41.01
N VAL A 749 -27.79 4.17 41.91
CA VAL A 749 -27.99 3.66 43.27
C VAL A 749 -28.07 4.83 44.25
N ALA A 750 -29.15 4.90 45.00
CA ALA A 750 -29.34 5.84 46.11
C ALA A 750 -29.11 5.13 47.46
N THR A 751 -28.19 5.64 48.28
CA THR A 751 -27.83 5.06 49.59
C THR A 751 -28.02 6.10 50.70
N PRO A 752 -29.02 5.95 51.58
CA PRO A 752 -29.18 6.80 52.76
C PRO A 752 -27.96 6.71 53.72
N LEU A 753 -27.55 7.85 54.27
CA LEU A 753 -26.36 8.01 55.11
C LEU A 753 -26.78 8.38 56.54
N GLY A 754 -26.86 7.39 57.43
CA GLY A 754 -27.38 7.55 58.79
C GLY A 754 -26.43 8.20 59.81
N SER A 755 -25.28 8.73 59.39
CA SER A 755 -24.32 9.38 60.30
C SER A 755 -23.45 10.42 59.60
N LEU A 756 -23.04 11.46 60.36
CA LEU A 756 -22.09 12.48 59.91
C LEU A 756 -20.81 11.87 59.31
N GLY A 757 -20.28 10.81 59.91
CA GLY A 757 -19.09 10.11 59.40
C GLY A 757 -19.31 9.51 58.01
N GLN A 758 -20.47 8.89 57.76
CA GLN A 758 -20.81 8.38 56.42
C GLN A 758 -20.96 9.51 55.39
N VAL A 759 -21.52 10.66 55.76
CA VAL A 759 -21.61 11.84 54.89
C VAL A 759 -20.22 12.38 54.56
N GLN A 760 -19.35 12.55 55.57
CA GLN A 760 -17.98 13.02 55.38
C GLN A 760 -17.16 12.07 54.50
N THR A 761 -17.25 10.75 54.72
CA THR A 761 -16.58 9.73 53.89
C THR A 761 -17.11 9.72 52.46
N ALA A 762 -18.43 9.86 52.25
CA ALA A 762 -18.99 9.88 50.90
C ALA A 762 -18.48 11.10 50.11
N LEU A 763 -18.46 12.28 50.74
CA LEU A 763 -17.99 13.52 50.12
C LEU A 763 -16.47 13.52 49.91
N SER A 764 -15.68 12.98 50.83
CA SER A 764 -14.22 12.86 50.66
C SER A 764 -13.81 11.88 49.56
N GLN A 765 -14.67 10.90 49.25
CA GLN A 765 -14.53 9.99 48.12
C GLN A 765 -15.10 10.57 46.80
N GLY A 766 -15.55 11.83 46.80
CA GLY A 766 -15.98 12.56 45.61
C GLY A 766 -17.41 12.25 45.11
N TYR A 767 -18.18 11.47 45.87
CA TYR A 767 -19.58 11.15 45.52
C TYR A 767 -20.49 12.38 45.66
N HIS A 768 -21.58 12.40 44.90
CA HIS A 768 -22.70 13.31 45.13
C HIS A 768 -23.52 12.86 46.34
N VAL A 769 -23.90 13.80 47.20
CA VAL A 769 -24.86 13.57 48.29
C VAL A 769 -25.99 14.59 48.16
N LEU A 770 -27.22 14.10 48.05
CA LEU A 770 -28.43 14.88 48.24
C LEU A 770 -28.65 15.05 49.76
N ALA A 771 -28.95 16.27 50.22
CA ALA A 771 -29.15 16.57 51.63
C ALA A 771 -30.40 17.44 51.87
N ALA A 772 -31.42 16.85 52.50
CA ALA A 772 -32.55 17.61 53.04
C ALA A 772 -32.14 18.34 54.34
N VAL A 773 -32.30 19.66 54.35
CA VAL A 773 -32.06 20.55 55.50
C VAL A 773 -33.34 21.29 55.91
N GLN A 774 -33.40 21.77 57.15
CA GLN A 774 -34.52 22.54 57.70
C GLN A 774 -34.02 23.68 58.62
N ASN A 775 -34.83 24.73 58.80
CA ASN A 775 -34.55 25.85 59.71
C ASN A 775 -33.14 26.49 59.52
N SER A 776 -32.67 26.53 58.28
CA SER A 776 -31.32 26.91 57.86
C SER A 776 -31.31 28.24 57.11
N VAL A 777 -30.14 28.64 56.59
CA VAL A 777 -30.04 29.79 55.67
C VAL A 777 -30.79 29.53 54.34
N PHE A 778 -30.87 28.25 53.94
CA PHE A 778 -31.52 27.81 52.70
C PHE A 778 -33.05 27.77 52.83
N VAL A 779 -33.58 27.41 54.01
CA VAL A 779 -35.02 27.32 54.26
C VAL A 779 -35.40 27.73 55.67
N ARG A 780 -36.26 28.77 55.79
CA ARG A 780 -36.69 29.31 57.10
C ARG A 780 -37.79 28.51 57.78
N ASN A 781 -38.66 27.85 57.02
CA ASN A 781 -39.77 27.03 57.52
C ASN A 781 -39.97 25.85 56.56
N GLY A 782 -40.11 24.63 57.09
CA GLY A 782 -40.13 23.40 56.28
C GLY A 782 -38.72 22.90 55.95
N SER A 783 -38.66 21.92 55.05
CA SER A 783 -37.41 21.35 54.53
C SER A 783 -37.09 21.80 53.11
N HIS A 784 -35.84 21.61 52.70
CA HIS A 784 -35.33 21.92 51.37
C HIS A 784 -34.15 21.00 51.04
N GLU A 785 -34.07 20.56 49.78
CA GLU A 785 -33.03 19.67 49.28
C GLU A 785 -31.87 20.48 48.69
N LEU A 786 -30.65 19.94 48.78
CA LEU A 786 -29.41 20.53 48.28
C LEU A 786 -28.54 19.44 47.64
N VAL A 787 -27.80 19.78 46.58
CA VAL A 787 -26.69 18.93 46.10
C VAL A 787 -25.39 19.31 46.82
N LEU A 788 -24.76 18.32 47.46
CA LEU A 788 -23.43 18.41 48.04
C LEU A 788 -22.43 17.64 47.16
N LYS A 789 -21.31 18.28 46.80
CA LYS A 789 -20.19 17.61 46.13
C LYS A 789 -18.84 18.20 46.54
N GLY A 790 -17.82 17.33 46.59
CA GLY A 790 -16.46 17.69 46.95
C GLY A 790 -16.28 17.90 48.46
N TYR A 791 -15.04 17.86 48.90
CA TYR A 791 -14.70 17.92 50.32
C TYR A 791 -13.37 18.61 50.55
N ASN A 792 -13.34 19.53 51.50
CA ASN A 792 -12.13 20.26 51.89
C ASN A 792 -12.20 20.57 53.38
N ASN A 793 -11.34 19.93 54.18
CA ASN A 793 -11.17 20.17 55.61
C ASN A 793 -12.49 20.25 56.42
N GLY A 794 -13.41 19.31 56.19
CA GLY A 794 -14.71 19.25 56.89
C GLY A 794 -15.83 20.12 56.27
N SER A 795 -15.54 20.81 55.16
CA SER A 795 -16.52 21.55 54.36
C SER A 795 -16.80 20.87 53.02
N THR A 796 -17.94 21.15 52.40
CA THR A 796 -18.37 20.65 51.09
C THR A 796 -18.94 21.79 50.23
N HIS A 797 -18.96 21.64 48.91
CA HIS A 797 -19.62 22.60 48.03
C HIS A 797 -21.11 22.27 47.91
N VAL A 798 -21.95 23.20 48.35
CA VAL A 798 -23.40 23.21 48.20
C VAL A 798 -23.79 23.84 46.88
N SER A 799 -24.69 23.21 46.15
CA SER A 799 -25.47 23.82 45.08
C SER A 799 -26.92 23.91 45.53
N ASP A 800 -27.43 25.13 45.76
CA ASP A 800 -28.82 25.37 46.11
C ASP A 800 -29.67 25.53 44.82
N PRO A 801 -30.65 24.66 44.55
CA PRO A 801 -31.51 24.76 43.37
C PRO A 801 -32.45 25.98 43.42
N TYR A 802 -32.69 26.59 44.59
CA TYR A 802 -33.63 27.70 44.76
C TYR A 802 -32.96 29.08 44.67
N THR A 803 -31.83 29.26 45.35
CA THR A 803 -31.12 30.54 45.49
C THR A 803 -29.65 30.37 45.10
N SER A 804 -29.31 30.71 43.86
CA SER A 804 -27.94 30.60 43.32
C SER A 804 -26.88 31.26 44.20
N GLU A 805 -27.23 32.36 44.86
CA GLU A 805 -26.34 33.17 45.69
C GLU A 805 -25.99 32.49 47.03
N LEU A 806 -26.67 31.40 47.39
CA LEU A 806 -26.37 30.55 48.55
C LEU A 806 -25.51 29.32 48.18
N SER A 807 -25.13 29.15 46.92
CA SER A 807 -24.23 28.06 46.52
C SER A 807 -22.78 28.41 46.87
N GLY A 808 -22.01 27.45 47.41
CA GLY A 808 -20.65 27.68 47.88
C GLY A 808 -20.17 26.66 48.91
N TRP A 809 -19.06 26.95 49.61
CA TRP A 809 -18.49 26.03 50.61
C TRP A 809 -19.11 26.19 52.00
N TYR A 810 -19.69 25.12 52.54
CA TYR A 810 -20.33 25.05 53.87
C TYR A 810 -19.77 23.91 54.72
N SER A 811 -19.82 24.05 56.04
CA SER A 811 -19.40 22.98 56.97
C SER A 811 -20.36 21.80 56.91
N VAL A 812 -19.85 20.58 56.67
CA VAL A 812 -20.65 19.35 56.65
C VAL A 812 -21.30 19.10 58.02
N SER A 813 -20.59 19.42 59.11
CA SER A 813 -21.13 19.30 60.48
C SER A 813 -22.25 20.30 60.76
N GLN A 814 -22.23 21.49 60.14
CA GLN A 814 -23.34 22.43 60.25
C GLN A 814 -24.57 21.90 59.50
N LEU A 815 -24.41 21.51 58.23
CA LEU A 815 -25.49 20.94 57.41
C LEU A 815 -26.13 19.71 58.10
N TRP A 816 -25.31 18.87 58.75
CA TRP A 816 -25.79 17.73 59.54
C TRP A 816 -26.61 18.13 60.77
N ASN A 817 -26.25 19.22 61.46
CA ASN A 817 -27.04 19.73 62.58
C ASN A 817 -28.34 20.41 62.10
N GLU A 818 -28.34 20.95 60.88
CA GLU A 818 -29.47 21.55 60.18
C GLU A 818 -30.30 20.53 59.38
N GLN A 819 -30.05 19.21 59.53
CA GLN A 819 -30.73 18.17 58.75
C GLN A 819 -32.25 18.18 58.92
N SER A 820 -32.98 17.84 57.87
CA SER A 820 -34.43 17.69 57.94
C SER A 820 -34.84 16.58 58.90
N HIS A 821 -35.84 16.87 59.72
CA HIS A 821 -36.52 15.90 60.57
C HIS A 821 -37.99 15.75 60.14
N ASP A 822 -38.37 16.25 58.96
CA ASP A 822 -39.70 16.02 58.40
C ASP A 822 -39.87 14.51 58.10
N PRO A 823 -41.00 13.90 58.50
CA PRO A 823 -41.30 12.52 58.14
C PRO A 823 -41.29 12.24 56.63
N ILE A 824 -41.58 13.23 55.78
CA ILE A 824 -41.58 13.08 54.31
C ILE A 824 -40.17 12.78 53.78
N ASP A 825 -39.14 13.35 54.40
CA ASP A 825 -37.75 13.23 53.95
C ASP A 825 -37.07 11.97 54.49
N THR A 826 -37.60 11.37 55.55
CA THR A 826 -36.95 10.27 56.29
C THR A 826 -37.77 8.97 56.35
N SER A 827 -39.08 9.00 56.12
CA SER A 827 -39.95 7.82 56.28
C SER A 827 -39.60 6.69 55.31
N GLY A 828 -39.31 5.52 55.88
CA GLY A 828 -38.92 4.32 55.14
C GLY A 828 -37.53 4.34 54.50
N ILE A 829 -36.77 5.44 54.59
CA ILE A 829 -35.36 5.50 54.16
C ILE A 829 -34.37 5.71 55.33
N GLY A 830 -34.85 6.26 56.45
CA GLY A 830 -34.12 6.35 57.72
C GLY A 830 -33.11 7.49 57.86
N ALA A 831 -32.75 8.19 56.79
CA ALA A 831 -31.82 9.33 56.86
C ALA A 831 -32.11 10.39 55.77
N PRO A 832 -31.95 11.70 56.06
CA PRO A 832 -32.19 12.80 55.12
C PRO A 832 -31.00 13.13 54.20
N PHE A 833 -29.87 12.42 54.34
CA PHE A 833 -28.70 12.53 53.47
C PHE A 833 -28.59 11.26 52.61
N ILE A 834 -28.46 11.39 51.30
CA ILE A 834 -28.54 10.28 50.35
C ILE A 834 -27.40 10.38 49.34
N LYS A 835 -26.45 9.43 49.39
CA LYS A 835 -25.40 9.30 48.36
C LYS A 835 -26.02 8.76 47.07
N ILE A 836 -25.71 9.37 45.92
CA ILE A 836 -26.12 8.87 44.60
C ILE A 836 -24.89 8.42 43.80
N THR A 837 -24.93 7.23 43.20
CA THR A 837 -23.83 6.66 42.40
C THR A 837 -24.32 5.95 41.14
N ASP A 838 -23.47 5.87 40.11
CA ASP A 838 -23.64 5.13 38.85
C ASP A 838 -23.05 3.70 38.89
N ALA A 839 -22.89 3.13 40.09
CA ALA A 839 -22.31 1.83 40.37
C ALA A 839 -23.35 0.69 40.34
#